data_AF-A0A9W8YBT7-F1
#
_entry.id   AF-A0A9W8YBT7-F1
#
_cell.length_a   1.000
_cell.length_b   1.000
_cell.length_c   1.000
_cell.angle_alpha   90.00
_cell.angle_beta   90.00
_cell.angle_gamma   90.00
#
_symmetry.space_group_name_H-M   'P 1'
#
loop_
_entity.id
_entity.type
_entity.pdbx_description
1 polymer ?
#
loop_
_entity_poly.entity_id
_entity_poly.type
_entity_poly.pdbx_seq_one_letter_code
_entity_poly.pdbx_strand_id
1 'polypeptide(L)'
;MQIGIRDCNMLKTIVLAAIVAGAYGFPTTRDLAERSFPDNLVVKLTVANGLLNSSTDGRIVLMLAPNGTDPLDDTDVTSSPNGIFGKNVYNFGPSDTVTFSGGSNASTETGVFGWPNVSLSDSPPSTYRVQAFLTKYETVTRSDGSTVSVHFPCGDGSPNVDAFGSLTTTAIDVDIFGGAQTLNLTFDTVTPVELFNGTEIGGCNQGNYEDTENLKYVKIRSEKLSEFWGRDMYVGANVLLPAGYNANDTTTRYPVIYSQGHWPGGSAALHYSSDADFADAWNRGIIPGGNTTTDRPAPKLILVTFRHEAPFYDDSYAVNTANLGPYGDAINDELLPYLEAIFNTIPAPYARIQEGGSTGGWESIANLVYRPDLFGVCFTSYPDSLDFHRHQDIELYTAANAYVRADGSSVPSIRDFVNGTEVILASVAQENHWELTFGTASRSFNQWDIWNAIFGVQGYNNYPLEPWDKVTGEIYPEAVEYWKPFDLSNYIVSNWNNSFNLGKTLAERIYIYVGTWDDYFLNEGVLEFQKRTDAAGGPGWANITILPEKPHGGNYQVRETWDYLELVYSWIQDHSPSGATPLSSDVTAPKFRGNKWEDVIEYGGRSAAVARQSPPSIKAEDHIAVGTQIEASLGRWDPGVMLKAQWVVDGRPICEKFKVKACDTVKYKAEKKGKLQLLVTGSKRNYKTETRYSNAVTVQH
;
A
#
# COMPACT_ATOMS: atom_id res chain seq x y z
N MET A 1 22.50 8.14 -26.75
CA MET A 1 22.92 9.50 -27.17
C MET A 1 22.22 9.86 -28.47
N GLN A 2 21.02 10.44 -28.37
CA GLN A 2 20.34 11.34 -29.33
C GLN A 2 18.96 11.58 -28.71
N ILE A 3 18.78 12.75 -28.11
CA ILE A 3 17.56 13.16 -27.42
C ILE A 3 16.61 13.71 -28.48
N GLY A 4 15.57 12.94 -28.79
CA GLY A 4 14.49 13.34 -29.69
C GLY A 4 13.42 14.12 -28.93
N ILE A 5 13.36 15.42 -29.19
CA ILE A 5 12.27 16.31 -28.84
C ILE A 5 11.02 15.83 -29.57
N ARG A 6 9.95 15.46 -28.84
CA ARG A 6 8.63 15.23 -29.43
C ARG A 6 7.78 16.49 -29.27
N ASP A 7 7.60 17.18 -30.38
CA ASP A 7 6.62 18.24 -30.58
C ASP A 7 5.19 17.71 -30.47
N CYS A 8 4.36 18.42 -29.71
CA CYS A 8 2.93 18.22 -29.58
C CYS A 8 2.22 18.96 -30.73
N ASN A 9 1.75 18.25 -31.75
CA ASN A 9 1.04 18.86 -32.89
C ASN A 9 -0.48 18.76 -32.73
N MET A 10 -1.13 19.92 -32.80
CA MET A 10 -2.58 20.13 -32.80
C MET A 10 -3.24 19.54 -34.05
N LEU A 11 -4.34 18.80 -33.84
CA LEU A 11 -5.29 18.49 -34.91
C LEU A 11 -6.32 19.62 -35.00
N LYS A 12 -6.30 20.37 -36.11
CA LYS A 12 -7.38 21.27 -36.53
C LYS A 12 -8.42 20.45 -37.28
N THR A 13 -9.69 20.46 -36.84
CA THR A 13 -10.80 20.03 -37.69
C THR A 13 -11.95 21.04 -37.64
N ILE A 14 -12.47 21.28 -38.84
CA ILE A 14 -13.36 22.31 -39.32
C ILE A 14 -14.80 22.10 -38.82
N VAL A 15 -15.44 23.20 -38.41
CA VAL A 15 -16.87 23.27 -38.08
C VAL A 15 -17.70 23.25 -39.37
N LEU A 16 -18.57 22.26 -39.53
CA LEU A 16 -19.69 22.30 -40.49
C LEU A 16 -21.00 22.24 -39.70
N ALA A 17 -21.76 23.32 -39.74
CA ALA A 17 -23.08 23.43 -39.12
C ALA A 17 -24.14 22.75 -40.01
N ALA A 18 -24.84 21.75 -39.47
CA ALA A 18 -26.08 21.24 -40.02
C ALA A 18 -27.15 21.27 -38.92
N ILE A 19 -28.19 22.05 -39.14
CA ILE A 19 -29.35 22.23 -38.26
C ILE A 19 -30.27 21.01 -38.46
N VAL A 20 -30.45 20.20 -37.42
CA VAL A 20 -31.59 19.28 -37.28
C VAL A 20 -32.15 19.45 -35.88
N ALA A 21 -33.40 19.94 -35.82
CA ALA A 21 -34.14 20.12 -34.59
C ALA A 21 -34.57 18.76 -34.02
N GLY A 22 -34.14 18.46 -32.79
CA GLY A 22 -34.61 17.36 -31.97
C GLY A 22 -34.48 17.77 -30.51
N ALA A 23 -35.61 17.92 -29.82
CA ALA A 23 -35.67 18.46 -28.48
C ALA A 23 -34.92 17.59 -27.46
N TYR A 24 -33.79 18.09 -26.97
CA TYR A 24 -33.15 17.65 -25.73
C TYR A 24 -33.16 18.81 -24.76
N GLY A 25 -33.85 18.64 -23.64
CA GLY A 25 -33.81 19.59 -22.53
C GLY A 25 -32.41 19.57 -21.91
N PHE A 26 -31.65 20.64 -22.12
CA PHE A 26 -30.45 20.91 -21.33
C PHE A 26 -30.86 21.21 -19.89
N PRO A 27 -30.31 20.53 -18.86
CA PRO A 27 -30.27 21.12 -17.54
C PRO A 27 -29.27 22.26 -17.60
N THR A 28 -29.77 23.49 -17.47
CA THR A 28 -28.93 24.66 -17.24
C THR A 28 -28.15 24.45 -15.94
N THR A 29 -26.84 24.62 -16.03
CA THR A 29 -25.93 24.73 -14.90
C THR A 29 -26.35 25.90 -14.03
N ARG A 30 -27.23 25.61 -13.06
CA ARG A 30 -27.41 26.47 -11.89
C ARG A 30 -26.26 26.20 -10.95
N ASP A 31 -25.64 27.26 -10.48
CA ASP A 31 -24.77 27.28 -9.31
C ASP A 31 -25.29 26.27 -8.26
N LEU A 32 -24.54 25.20 -8.04
CA LEU A 32 -24.69 24.36 -6.87
C LEU A 32 -24.20 25.19 -5.68
N ALA A 33 -25.05 26.12 -5.23
CA ALA A 33 -25.05 26.49 -3.83
C ALA A 33 -25.28 25.18 -3.06
N GLU A 34 -24.24 24.72 -2.36
CA GLU A 34 -24.37 23.70 -1.34
C GLU A 34 -25.57 24.08 -0.46
N ARG A 35 -26.69 23.37 -0.64
CA ARG A 35 -27.74 23.38 0.37
C ARG A 35 -27.11 22.69 1.58
N SER A 36 -26.62 23.49 2.52
CA SER A 36 -26.39 23.05 3.89
C SER A 36 -27.73 22.49 4.38
N PHE A 37 -27.83 21.17 4.39
CA PHE A 37 -28.78 20.50 5.26
C PHE A 37 -28.33 20.79 6.69
N PRO A 38 -29.23 21.11 7.63
CA PRO A 38 -28.84 21.20 9.03
C PRO A 38 -28.23 19.87 9.48
N ASP A 39 -27.13 19.94 10.24
CA ASP A 39 -26.49 18.77 10.86
C ASP A 39 -27.53 18.07 11.76
N ASN A 40 -28.14 17.00 11.25
CA ASN A 40 -29.26 16.35 11.93
C ASN A 40 -28.77 15.37 12.98
N LEU A 41 -27.64 14.69 12.79
CA LEU A 41 -27.03 13.84 13.81
C LEU A 41 -25.66 14.37 14.19
N VAL A 42 -25.47 14.62 15.49
CA VAL A 42 -24.22 15.08 16.08
C VAL A 42 -23.76 14.07 17.11
N VAL A 43 -22.54 13.57 17.00
CA VAL A 43 -21.92 12.73 18.04
C VAL A 43 -20.75 13.49 18.66
N LYS A 44 -20.79 13.66 19.97
CA LYS A 44 -19.72 14.29 20.75
C LYS A 44 -18.94 13.22 21.48
N LEU A 45 -17.63 13.21 21.27
CA LEU A 45 -16.70 12.27 21.88
C LEU A 45 -15.78 13.00 22.85
N THR A 46 -15.73 12.51 24.08
CA THR A 46 -14.82 12.97 25.15
C THR A 46 -13.96 11.80 25.64
N VAL A 47 -12.97 12.09 26.47
CA VAL A 47 -12.10 11.07 27.09
C VAL A 47 -12.37 11.00 28.59
N ALA A 48 -12.49 9.79 29.14
CA ALA A 48 -12.60 9.60 30.58
C ALA A 48 -11.33 10.05 31.31
N ASN A 49 -11.49 10.55 32.54
CA ASN A 49 -10.36 11.02 33.35
C ASN A 49 -9.31 9.91 33.53
N GLY A 50 -8.05 10.22 33.19
CA GLY A 50 -6.91 9.33 33.37
C GLY A 50 -6.69 8.32 32.24
N LEU A 51 -7.56 8.26 31.22
CA LEU A 51 -7.39 7.36 30.08
C LEU A 51 -6.32 7.85 29.09
N LEU A 52 -6.18 9.17 28.98
CA LEU A 52 -5.19 9.83 28.13
C LEU A 52 -4.38 10.84 28.96
N ASN A 53 -3.06 10.67 28.99
CA ASN A 53 -2.15 11.47 29.82
C ASN A 53 -1.57 12.70 29.09
N SER A 54 -1.58 12.70 27.77
CA SER A 54 -1.08 13.77 26.90
C SER A 54 -1.91 13.84 25.64
N SER A 55 -1.89 14.97 24.94
CA SER A 55 -2.54 15.04 23.63
C SER A 55 -1.94 14.05 22.64
N THR A 56 -2.76 13.61 21.69
CA THR A 56 -2.38 12.69 20.62
C THR A 56 -2.97 13.15 19.30
N ASP A 57 -2.24 12.91 18.22
CA ASP A 57 -2.86 12.80 16.91
C ASP A 57 -3.50 11.42 16.78
N GLY A 58 -4.41 11.24 15.84
CA GLY A 58 -5.02 9.94 15.62
C GLY A 58 -6.13 9.94 14.60
N ARG A 59 -6.74 8.76 14.46
CA ARG A 59 -7.98 8.56 13.72
C ARG A 59 -9.05 8.07 14.67
N ILE A 60 -10.18 8.77 14.67
CA ILE A 60 -11.39 8.26 15.28
C ILE A 60 -12.23 7.58 14.20
N VAL A 61 -12.64 6.34 14.46
CA VAL A 61 -13.66 5.61 13.70
C VAL A 61 -14.89 5.44 14.59
N LEU A 62 -16.04 5.92 14.13
CA LEU A 62 -17.34 5.77 14.74
C LEU A 62 -18.14 4.76 13.91
N MET A 63 -18.66 3.72 14.57
CA MET A 63 -19.46 2.68 13.93
C MET A 63 -20.90 2.72 14.42
N LEU A 64 -21.83 2.61 13.47
CA LEU A 64 -23.25 2.41 13.67
C LEU A 64 -23.62 1.02 13.13
N ALA A 65 -23.56 0.01 13.98
CA ALA A 65 -23.92 -1.36 13.63
C ALA A 65 -25.42 -1.62 13.88
N PRO A 66 -26.06 -2.56 13.17
CA PRO A 66 -27.42 -2.99 13.51
C PRO A 66 -27.56 -3.38 14.98
N ASN A 67 -28.72 -3.12 15.57
CA ASN A 67 -28.96 -3.47 16.97
C ASN A 67 -28.75 -4.97 17.23
N GLY A 68 -27.99 -5.30 18.27
CA GLY A 68 -27.67 -6.69 18.63
C GLY A 68 -26.46 -7.30 17.91
N THR A 69 -25.77 -6.54 17.06
CA THR A 69 -24.52 -6.95 16.39
C THR A 69 -23.33 -6.26 17.05
N ASP A 70 -22.21 -6.95 17.26
CA ASP A 70 -20.97 -6.29 17.67
C ASP A 70 -20.44 -5.45 16.50
N PRO A 71 -20.12 -4.16 16.68
CA PRO A 71 -19.57 -3.33 15.60
C PRO A 71 -18.30 -3.90 14.95
N LEU A 72 -17.55 -4.77 15.64
CA LEU A 72 -16.35 -5.40 15.10
C LEU A 72 -16.59 -6.77 14.44
N ASP A 73 -17.79 -7.35 14.55
CA ASP A 73 -18.09 -8.70 14.01
C ASP A 73 -17.85 -8.78 12.49
N ASP A 74 -18.22 -7.72 11.76
CA ASP A 74 -18.06 -7.63 10.31
C ASP A 74 -17.79 -6.19 9.89
N THR A 75 -16.57 -5.94 9.44
CA THR A 75 -16.14 -4.65 8.89
C THR A 75 -15.81 -4.74 7.41
N ASP A 76 -16.01 -5.90 6.76
CA ASP A 76 -15.62 -6.14 5.37
C ASP A 76 -16.46 -5.30 4.39
N VAL A 77 -15.83 -4.78 3.34
CA VAL A 77 -16.48 -3.95 2.32
C VAL A 77 -17.64 -4.64 1.60
N THR A 78 -17.62 -5.98 1.49
CA THR A 78 -18.59 -6.77 0.73
C THR A 78 -19.80 -7.19 1.55
N SER A 79 -19.67 -7.25 2.89
CA SER A 79 -20.70 -7.81 3.77
C SER A 79 -21.10 -6.93 4.95
N SER A 80 -20.25 -5.98 5.38
CA SER A 80 -20.49 -5.21 6.59
C SER A 80 -21.82 -4.47 6.55
N PRO A 81 -22.68 -4.65 7.56
CA PRO A 81 -23.94 -3.91 7.66
C PRO A 81 -23.76 -2.53 8.32
N ASN A 82 -22.52 -2.16 8.67
CA ASN A 82 -22.23 -1.02 9.53
C ASN A 82 -22.21 0.30 8.73
N GLY A 83 -22.69 1.37 9.37
CA GLY A 83 -22.28 2.72 8.99
C GLY A 83 -20.94 3.04 9.66
N ILE A 84 -19.87 3.21 8.88
CA ILE A 84 -18.52 3.45 9.37
C ILE A 84 -18.12 4.88 9.04
N PHE A 85 -17.74 5.67 10.04
CA PHE A 85 -17.45 7.10 9.90
C PHE A 85 -16.11 7.44 10.51
N GLY A 86 -15.21 7.99 9.70
CA GLY A 86 -13.86 8.33 10.13
C GLY A 86 -13.60 9.82 10.20
N LYS A 87 -12.75 10.23 11.14
CA LYS A 87 -12.25 11.61 11.26
C LYS A 87 -10.85 11.64 11.89
N ASN A 88 -9.94 12.40 11.30
CA ASN A 88 -8.64 12.67 11.92
C ASN A 88 -8.81 13.63 13.10
N VAL A 89 -8.02 13.42 14.14
CA VAL A 89 -7.88 14.35 15.25
C VAL A 89 -6.41 14.75 15.40
N TYR A 90 -6.17 16.00 15.75
CA TYR A 90 -4.83 16.56 15.89
C TYR A 90 -4.72 17.23 17.25
N ASN A 91 -3.66 16.91 17.99
CA ASN A 91 -3.44 17.38 19.35
C ASN A 91 -4.67 17.19 20.27
N PHE A 92 -5.38 16.07 20.13
CA PHE A 92 -6.56 15.74 20.93
C PHE A 92 -6.16 15.30 22.33
N GLY A 93 -6.54 16.08 23.33
CA GLY A 93 -6.19 15.88 24.74
C GLY A 93 -7.36 15.46 25.63
N PRO A 94 -7.09 15.20 26.91
CA PRO A 94 -8.05 14.65 27.86
C PRO A 94 -9.24 15.58 28.18
N SER A 95 -9.14 16.87 27.88
CA SER A 95 -10.21 17.85 28.12
C SER A 95 -10.92 18.28 26.84
N ASP A 96 -10.52 17.75 25.69
CA ASP A 96 -11.11 18.12 24.41
C ASP A 96 -12.42 17.35 24.16
N THR A 97 -13.24 17.93 23.29
CA THR A 97 -14.43 17.27 22.74
C THR A 97 -14.32 17.28 21.23
N VAL A 98 -14.41 16.10 20.61
CA VAL A 98 -14.48 15.97 19.16
C VAL A 98 -15.93 15.84 18.74
N THR A 99 -16.33 16.63 17.74
CA THR A 99 -17.67 16.58 17.15
C THR A 99 -17.63 15.86 15.82
N PHE A 100 -18.46 14.83 15.68
CA PHE A 100 -18.83 14.20 14.42
C PHE A 100 -20.19 14.76 13.99
N SER A 101 -20.22 15.43 12.84
CA SER A 101 -21.45 15.91 12.20
C SER A 101 -21.23 16.03 10.70
N GLY A 102 -22.31 15.83 9.94
CA GLY A 102 -22.28 15.86 8.48
C GLY A 102 -21.25 14.88 7.89
N GLY A 103 -20.65 15.29 6.78
CA GLY A 103 -19.57 14.62 6.08
C GLY A 103 -19.53 15.05 4.62
N SER A 104 -18.34 15.05 4.01
CA SER A 104 -18.22 15.49 2.61
C SER A 104 -17.02 14.90 1.89
N ASN A 105 -17.11 14.87 0.56
CA ASN A 105 -16.01 14.52 -0.35
C ASN A 105 -14.88 15.57 -0.40
N ALA A 106 -15.09 16.76 0.18
CA ALA A 106 -14.22 17.92 0.02
C ALA A 106 -13.24 18.16 1.18
N SER A 107 -13.52 17.60 2.37
CA SER A 107 -12.80 17.93 3.61
C SER A 107 -12.29 16.71 4.38
N THR A 108 -11.96 15.62 3.68
CA THR A 108 -11.64 14.31 4.30
C THR A 108 -10.45 14.37 5.28
N GLU A 109 -9.59 15.37 5.17
CA GLU A 109 -8.44 15.58 6.06
C GLU A 109 -8.80 16.08 7.47
N THR A 110 -9.95 16.74 7.64
CA THR A 110 -10.40 17.36 8.91
C THR A 110 -11.88 17.12 9.26
N GLY A 111 -12.72 16.85 8.27
CA GLY A 111 -14.13 16.52 8.39
C GLY A 111 -14.39 15.03 8.58
N VAL A 112 -15.66 14.69 8.76
CA VAL A 112 -16.12 13.29 8.75
C VAL A 112 -16.18 12.80 7.30
N PHE A 113 -15.74 11.57 7.07
CA PHE A 113 -16.03 10.81 5.87
C PHE A 113 -16.62 9.45 6.26
N GLY A 114 -17.75 9.09 5.66
CA GLY A 114 -18.47 7.86 5.97
C GLY A 114 -18.60 6.90 4.80
N TRP A 115 -18.87 5.64 5.14
CA TRP A 115 -19.24 4.56 4.23
C TRP A 115 -20.37 3.73 4.87
N PRO A 116 -21.37 3.27 4.09
CA PRO A 116 -21.57 3.54 2.66
C PRO A 116 -22.07 4.97 2.39
N ASN A 117 -22.56 5.67 3.42
CA ASN A 117 -23.00 7.06 3.30
C ASN A 117 -21.89 8.03 3.71
N VAL A 118 -21.55 8.99 2.84
CA VAL A 118 -20.48 9.98 3.10
C VAL A 118 -20.75 10.84 4.33
N SER A 119 -22.01 11.21 4.57
CA SER A 119 -22.43 12.05 5.69
C SER A 119 -23.09 11.23 6.79
N LEU A 120 -22.69 11.49 8.04
CA LEU A 120 -23.32 10.92 9.23
C LEU A 120 -24.80 11.30 9.35
N SER A 121 -25.21 12.44 8.76
CA SER A 121 -26.61 12.86 8.77
C SER A 121 -27.50 12.05 7.82
N ASP A 122 -26.91 11.24 6.94
CA ASP A 122 -27.64 10.37 6.00
C ASP A 122 -27.86 8.95 6.57
N SER A 123 -27.47 8.71 7.83
CA SER A 123 -27.78 7.47 8.54
C SER A 123 -29.30 7.27 8.67
N PRO A 124 -29.86 6.13 8.20
CA PRO A 124 -31.29 5.87 8.30
C PRO A 124 -31.79 5.88 9.75
N PRO A 125 -33.05 6.25 10.00
CA PRO A 125 -33.65 6.07 11.32
C PRO A 125 -33.75 4.60 11.69
N SER A 126 -33.13 4.19 12.80
CA SER A 126 -33.16 2.83 13.35
C SER A 126 -32.57 2.82 14.76
N THR A 127 -32.69 1.70 15.46
CA THR A 127 -31.86 1.39 16.63
C THR A 127 -30.51 0.84 16.13
N TYR A 128 -29.42 1.41 16.64
CA TYR A 128 -28.05 1.00 16.31
C TYR A 128 -27.28 0.62 17.56
N ARG A 129 -26.36 -0.33 17.44
CA ARG A 129 -25.25 -0.52 18.36
C ARG A 129 -24.13 0.45 17.96
N VAL A 130 -23.80 1.40 18.82
CA VAL A 130 -22.87 2.50 18.53
C VAL A 130 -21.60 2.36 19.35
N GLN A 131 -20.44 2.44 18.70
CA GLN A 131 -19.13 2.42 19.34
C GLN A 131 -18.14 3.31 18.58
N ALA A 132 -17.20 3.90 19.29
CA ALA A 132 -16.09 4.63 18.68
C ALA A 132 -14.74 4.10 19.16
N PHE A 133 -13.77 4.19 18.25
CA PHE A 133 -12.39 3.74 18.40
C PHE A 133 -11.46 4.89 18.02
N LEU A 134 -10.43 5.15 18.82
CA LEU A 134 -9.38 6.11 18.53
C LEU A 134 -8.05 5.38 18.44
N THR A 135 -7.58 5.19 17.22
CA THR A 135 -6.21 4.75 16.94
C THR A 135 -5.27 5.94 17.09
N LYS A 136 -4.33 5.84 18.03
CA LYS A 136 -3.36 6.91 18.31
C LYS A 136 -2.24 6.89 17.29
N TYR A 137 -1.81 8.09 16.88
CA TYR A 137 -0.65 8.30 16.04
C TYR A 137 0.49 8.93 16.83
N GLU A 138 1.69 8.49 16.51
CA GLU A 138 2.96 9.06 16.97
C GLU A 138 3.58 9.88 15.83
N THR A 139 4.01 11.10 16.15
CA THR A 139 4.77 11.93 15.21
C THR A 139 6.25 11.59 15.29
N VAL A 140 6.81 11.16 14.15
CA VAL A 140 8.22 10.77 14.00
C VAL A 140 8.87 11.53 12.86
N THR A 141 10.15 11.83 13.01
CA THR A 141 11.00 12.37 11.93
C THR A 141 11.92 11.27 11.45
N ARG A 142 11.78 10.88 10.18
CA ARG A 142 12.63 9.88 9.55
C ARG A 142 14.03 10.45 9.28
N SER A 143 15.00 9.56 9.06
CA SER A 143 16.40 9.92 8.78
C SER A 143 16.60 10.85 7.57
N ASP A 144 15.68 10.85 6.60
CA ASP A 144 15.70 11.73 5.44
C ASP A 144 15.14 13.15 5.71
N GLY A 145 14.72 13.42 6.96
CA GLY A 145 14.16 14.68 7.42
C GLY A 145 12.66 14.85 7.16
N SER A 146 11.97 13.86 6.59
CA SER A 146 10.51 13.86 6.49
C SER A 146 9.87 13.57 7.85
N THR A 147 8.74 14.24 8.15
CA THR A 147 7.98 14.03 9.39
C THR A 147 6.58 13.55 9.08
N VAL A 148 6.18 12.44 9.71
CA VAL A 148 4.85 11.83 9.58
C VAL A 148 4.26 11.53 10.96
N SER A 149 2.94 11.43 11.02
CA SER A 149 2.19 10.98 12.19
C SER A 149 1.54 9.65 11.83
N VAL A 150 1.93 8.54 12.46
CA VAL A 150 1.49 7.17 12.11
C VAL A 150 1.26 6.33 13.36
N HIS A 151 0.43 5.29 13.24
CA HIS A 151 0.35 4.26 14.28
C HIS A 151 1.49 3.25 14.07
N PHE A 152 2.22 2.95 15.15
CA PHE A 152 3.23 1.89 15.17
C PHE A 152 2.58 0.62 15.76
N PRO A 153 2.58 -0.49 15.01
CA PRO A 153 1.96 -1.74 15.45
C PRO A 153 2.62 -2.32 16.70
N CYS A 154 1.88 -3.16 17.41
CA CYS A 154 2.26 -3.69 18.72
C CYS A 154 2.13 -5.22 18.77
N GLY A 155 2.50 -5.89 17.68
CA GLY A 155 2.43 -7.34 17.57
C GLY A 155 1.02 -7.86 17.36
N ASP A 156 0.16 -7.06 16.74
CA ASP A 156 -1.28 -7.32 16.56
C ASP A 156 -1.71 -7.40 15.10
N GLY A 157 -0.78 -7.30 14.15
CA GLY A 157 -1.11 -7.30 12.73
C GLY A 157 -1.76 -6.01 12.26
N SER A 158 -1.60 -4.92 13.02
CA SER A 158 -2.01 -3.56 12.61
C SER A 158 -3.46 -3.44 12.11
N PRO A 159 -4.47 -3.94 12.84
CA PRO A 159 -5.84 -3.89 12.35
C PRO A 159 -6.26 -2.43 12.10
N ASN A 160 -7.07 -2.22 11.07
CA ASN A 160 -7.55 -0.91 10.63
C ASN A 160 -8.41 -0.18 11.69
N VAL A 161 -8.94 -0.92 12.66
CA VAL A 161 -9.67 -0.43 13.83
C VAL A 161 -9.37 -1.32 15.03
N ASP A 162 -9.50 -0.76 16.24
CA ASP A 162 -9.29 -1.48 17.50
C ASP A 162 -7.89 -2.14 17.64
N ALA A 163 -6.87 -1.53 17.04
CA ALA A 163 -5.48 -1.92 17.26
C ALA A 163 -5.09 -1.76 18.73
N PHE A 164 -4.08 -2.52 19.17
CA PHE A 164 -3.58 -2.49 20.53
C PHE A 164 -3.24 -1.07 20.99
N GLY A 165 -3.70 -0.73 22.19
CA GLY A 165 -3.55 0.60 22.77
C GLY A 165 -4.53 1.65 22.25
N SER A 166 -5.45 1.32 21.33
CA SER A 166 -6.54 2.22 20.92
C SER A 166 -7.46 2.56 22.09
N LEU A 167 -8.03 3.76 22.08
CA LEU A 167 -9.07 4.13 23.04
C LEU A 167 -10.42 3.72 22.49
N THR A 168 -11.27 3.10 23.31
CA THR A 168 -12.59 2.65 22.90
C THR A 168 -13.67 3.19 23.83
N THR A 169 -14.86 3.39 23.29
CA THR A 169 -16.06 3.69 24.09
C THR A 169 -16.76 2.38 24.45
N THR A 170 -17.46 2.33 25.58
CA THR A 170 -18.50 1.30 25.78
C THR A 170 -19.49 1.34 24.62
N ALA A 171 -19.75 0.19 23.99
CA ALA A 171 -20.78 0.07 22.96
C ALA A 171 -22.18 0.21 23.59
N ILE A 172 -23.02 1.06 22.99
CA ILE A 172 -24.37 1.37 23.51
C ILE A 172 -25.43 1.26 22.41
N ASP A 173 -26.65 0.91 22.81
CA ASP A 173 -27.79 0.86 21.88
C ASP A 173 -28.47 2.22 21.87
N VAL A 174 -28.68 2.79 20.68
CA VAL A 174 -29.23 4.14 20.49
C VAL A 174 -30.24 4.16 19.37
N ASP A 175 -31.39 4.78 19.63
CA ASP A 175 -32.37 5.11 18.60
C ASP A 175 -31.96 6.38 17.85
N ILE A 176 -31.64 6.26 16.56
CA ILE A 176 -31.45 7.37 15.63
C ILE A 176 -32.79 7.64 14.94
N PHE A 177 -33.31 8.87 15.05
CA PHE A 177 -34.67 9.20 14.58
C PHE A 177 -34.73 10.06 13.30
N GLY A 178 -33.60 10.31 12.64
CA GLY A 178 -33.53 11.02 11.35
C GLY A 178 -33.76 12.53 11.41
N GLY A 179 -33.62 13.14 12.59
CA GLY A 179 -33.70 14.58 12.81
C GLY A 179 -32.68 15.03 13.83
N ALA A 180 -32.68 16.33 14.17
CA ALA A 180 -31.74 16.96 15.09
C ALA A 180 -31.57 16.16 16.41
N GLN A 181 -30.41 15.54 16.57
CA GLN A 181 -30.07 14.65 17.68
C GLN A 181 -28.60 14.88 18.08
N THR A 182 -28.32 14.81 19.37
CA THR A 182 -26.95 14.79 19.88
C THR A 182 -26.72 13.56 20.75
N LEU A 183 -25.72 12.77 20.40
CA LEU A 183 -25.22 11.66 21.19
C LEU A 183 -23.92 12.08 21.88
N ASN A 184 -23.73 11.63 23.11
CA ASN A 184 -22.48 11.84 23.84
C ASN A 184 -21.89 10.47 24.15
N LEU A 185 -20.68 10.24 23.68
CA LEU A 185 -19.90 9.04 23.94
C LEU A 185 -18.62 9.44 24.67
N THR A 186 -18.10 8.55 25.50
CA THR A 186 -16.87 8.78 26.24
C THR A 186 -15.95 7.59 26.01
N PHE A 187 -14.74 7.85 25.54
CA PHE A 187 -13.68 6.85 25.55
C PHE A 187 -13.39 6.50 27.00
N ASP A 188 -13.61 5.25 27.40
CA ASP A 188 -13.55 4.78 28.78
C ASP A 188 -12.61 3.59 28.96
N THR A 189 -12.18 2.98 27.86
CA THR A 189 -11.37 1.76 27.83
C THR A 189 -10.20 1.91 26.87
N VAL A 190 -9.13 1.16 27.10
CA VAL A 190 -8.01 1.00 26.17
C VAL A 190 -7.95 -0.45 25.72
N THR A 191 -7.82 -0.68 24.42
CA THR A 191 -7.62 -2.03 23.86
C THR A 191 -6.34 -2.62 24.45
N PRO A 192 -6.42 -3.72 25.19
CA PRO A 192 -5.28 -4.27 25.91
C PRO A 192 -4.25 -4.80 24.93
N VAL A 193 -2.97 -4.54 25.22
CA VAL A 193 -1.85 -5.22 24.56
C VAL A 193 -1.78 -6.64 25.12
N GLU A 194 -1.58 -7.64 24.25
CA GLU A 194 -1.40 -9.03 24.70
C GLU A 194 -0.24 -9.15 25.71
N LEU A 195 -0.42 -10.04 26.70
CA LEU A 195 0.57 -10.26 27.74
C LEU A 195 1.82 -10.94 27.17
N PHE A 196 2.97 -10.44 27.60
CA PHE A 196 4.28 -10.97 27.24
C PHE A 196 4.49 -12.37 27.84
N ASN A 197 4.52 -13.39 26.98
CA ASN A 197 4.79 -14.77 27.39
C ASN A 197 6.13 -15.31 26.86
N GLY A 198 6.82 -14.57 26.00
CA GLY A 198 8.10 -14.98 25.39
C GLY A 198 9.35 -14.59 26.18
N THR A 199 10.51 -14.72 25.54
CA THR A 199 11.82 -14.22 26.04
C THR A 199 12.43 -13.14 25.15
N GLU A 200 11.67 -12.70 24.14
CA GLU A 200 12.12 -11.80 23.08
C GLU A 200 12.27 -10.34 23.56
N ILE A 201 13.07 -9.54 22.83
CA ILE A 201 13.39 -8.15 23.18
C ILE A 201 12.40 -7.14 22.57
N GLY A 202 12.40 -5.90 23.04
CA GLY A 202 11.75 -4.78 22.30
C GLY A 202 10.26 -4.55 22.56
N GLY A 203 9.72 -5.07 23.67
CA GLY A 203 8.31 -4.90 24.02
C GLY A 203 7.38 -5.61 23.03
N CYS A 204 6.19 -5.07 22.80
CA CYS A 204 5.14 -5.74 22.02
C CYS A 204 5.39 -5.82 20.51
N ASN A 205 6.26 -4.98 19.94
CA ASN A 205 6.52 -4.92 18.48
C ASN A 205 6.80 -6.33 17.92
N GLN A 206 6.16 -6.67 16.79
CA GLN A 206 6.26 -7.98 16.14
C GLN A 206 5.79 -9.17 16.99
N GLY A 207 5.12 -8.96 18.13
CA GLY A 207 4.64 -10.02 19.03
C GLY A 207 5.75 -10.61 19.91
N ASN A 208 5.36 -11.40 20.92
CA ASN A 208 6.28 -12.11 21.83
C ASN A 208 5.76 -13.50 22.14
N TYR A 209 6.22 -14.47 21.36
CA TYR A 209 5.74 -15.85 21.45
C TYR A 209 6.71 -16.74 22.24
N GLU A 210 6.17 -17.83 22.80
CA GLU A 210 6.95 -18.82 23.55
C GLU A 210 7.37 -19.96 22.61
N ASP A 211 8.67 -20.27 22.59
CA ASP A 211 9.21 -21.40 21.84
C ASP A 211 8.54 -22.73 22.21
N THR A 212 8.32 -23.57 21.21
CA THR A 212 7.98 -24.99 21.38
C THR A 212 9.18 -25.87 21.01
N GLU A 213 9.05 -27.19 21.03
CA GLU A 213 10.12 -28.10 20.59
C GLU A 213 10.57 -27.79 19.15
N ASN A 214 9.63 -27.72 18.22
CA ASN A 214 9.91 -27.60 16.78
C ASN A 214 9.66 -26.20 16.20
N LEU A 215 8.92 -25.32 16.89
CA LEU A 215 8.67 -23.95 16.43
C LEU A 215 9.40 -22.95 17.33
N LYS A 216 10.29 -22.16 16.74
CA LYS A 216 11.12 -21.15 17.41
C LYS A 216 10.73 -19.75 16.96
N TYR A 217 10.83 -18.80 17.87
CA TYR A 217 10.55 -17.38 17.59
C TYR A 217 11.81 -16.57 17.79
N VAL A 218 12.16 -15.81 16.76
CA VAL A 218 13.32 -14.93 16.75
C VAL A 218 12.86 -13.52 16.52
N LYS A 219 13.42 -12.58 17.29
CA LYS A 219 13.23 -11.15 17.10
C LYS A 219 14.54 -10.41 17.36
N ILE A 220 14.89 -9.52 16.45
CA ILE A 220 16.05 -8.65 16.57
C ILE A 220 15.62 -7.19 16.49
N ARG A 221 16.39 -6.32 17.15
CA ARG A 221 16.33 -4.88 16.88
C ARG A 221 17.06 -4.65 15.54
N SER A 222 16.38 -4.04 14.58
CA SER A 222 16.99 -3.66 13.31
C SER A 222 17.74 -2.33 13.48
N GLU A 223 19.02 -2.27 13.14
CA GLU A 223 19.77 -1.01 13.19
C GLU A 223 19.28 -0.08 12.06
N LYS A 224 19.13 -0.64 10.86
CA LYS A 224 18.69 0.08 9.66
C LYS A 224 17.31 0.72 9.81
N LEU A 225 16.31 -0.03 10.30
CA LEU A 225 14.97 0.52 10.52
C LEU A 225 14.95 1.50 11.69
N SER A 226 15.72 1.23 12.75
CA SER A 226 15.75 2.13 13.89
C SER A 226 16.37 3.49 13.55
N GLU A 227 17.42 3.48 12.72
CA GLU A 227 18.01 4.70 12.17
C GLU A 227 16.99 5.44 11.29
N PHE A 228 16.31 4.73 10.38
CA PHE A 228 15.34 5.36 9.50
C PHE A 228 14.19 6.00 10.26
N TRP A 229 13.60 5.33 11.25
CA TRP A 229 12.43 5.82 11.98
C TRP A 229 12.76 6.71 13.18
N GLY A 230 14.04 6.79 13.59
CA GLY A 230 14.46 7.57 14.76
C GLY A 230 13.98 7.00 16.10
N ARG A 231 13.61 5.72 16.14
CA ARG A 231 13.14 4.97 17.31
C ARG A 231 13.54 3.51 17.19
N ASP A 232 13.44 2.74 18.27
CA ASP A 232 13.69 1.30 18.19
C ASP A 232 12.63 0.61 17.31
N MET A 233 13.12 -0.12 16.31
CA MET A 233 12.33 -0.91 15.37
C MET A 233 12.84 -2.36 15.34
N TYR A 234 11.94 -3.29 15.09
CA TYR A 234 12.20 -4.73 15.22
C TYR A 234 11.66 -5.48 14.02
N VAL A 235 12.34 -6.56 13.66
CA VAL A 235 11.89 -7.59 12.73
C VAL A 235 12.07 -8.96 13.39
N GLY A 236 11.24 -9.92 13.02
CA GLY A 236 11.30 -11.26 13.58
C GLY A 236 11.03 -12.35 12.57
N ALA A 237 11.07 -13.59 13.03
CA ALA A 237 10.76 -14.77 12.26
C ALA A 237 10.19 -15.89 13.14
N ASN A 238 9.30 -16.68 12.55
CA ASN A 238 8.79 -17.93 13.09
C ASN A 238 9.50 -19.05 12.33
N VAL A 239 10.26 -19.90 13.04
CA VAL A 239 11.19 -20.88 12.47
C VAL A 239 10.73 -22.28 12.84
N LEU A 240 10.19 -23.01 11.85
CA LEU A 240 9.78 -24.40 12.00
C LEU A 240 10.94 -25.34 11.66
N LEU A 241 11.37 -26.11 12.65
CA LEU A 241 12.47 -27.05 12.56
C LEU A 241 11.98 -28.43 12.08
N PRO A 242 12.77 -29.15 11.28
CA PRO A 242 12.42 -30.50 10.84
C PRO A 242 12.54 -31.50 11.99
N ALA A 243 11.77 -32.60 11.92
CA ALA A 243 11.88 -33.69 12.88
C ALA A 243 13.32 -34.15 13.10
N GLY A 244 13.72 -34.33 14.36
CA GLY A 244 15.06 -34.77 14.73
C GLY A 244 16.15 -33.70 14.56
N TYR A 245 15.79 -32.43 14.40
CA TYR A 245 16.75 -31.33 14.44
C TYR A 245 17.55 -31.36 15.75
N ASN A 246 18.87 -31.25 15.65
CA ASN A 246 19.76 -31.19 16.79
C ASN A 246 20.61 -29.92 16.72
N ALA A 247 20.36 -28.98 17.63
CA ALA A 247 21.12 -27.72 17.72
C ALA A 247 22.62 -27.93 18.00
N ASN A 248 23.01 -29.08 18.56
CA ASN A 248 24.41 -29.42 18.82
C ASN A 248 25.10 -30.13 17.63
N ASP A 249 24.34 -30.53 16.60
CA ASP A 249 24.92 -31.11 15.39
C ASP A 249 25.50 -30.00 14.52
N THR A 250 26.83 -29.93 14.44
CA THR A 250 27.54 -28.92 13.65
C THR A 250 27.82 -29.38 12.22
N THR A 251 27.35 -30.55 11.80
CA THR A 251 27.61 -31.15 10.48
C THR A 251 26.39 -31.13 9.56
N THR A 252 25.20 -31.45 10.08
CA THR A 252 23.97 -31.40 9.29
C THR A 252 23.60 -29.95 8.99
N ARG A 253 23.19 -29.68 7.74
CA ARG A 253 22.65 -28.38 7.33
C ARG A 253 21.36 -28.58 6.54
N TYR A 254 20.44 -27.65 6.70
CA TYR A 254 19.09 -27.73 6.15
C TYR A 254 18.87 -26.60 5.13
N PRO A 255 18.31 -26.88 3.96
CA PRO A 255 17.73 -25.84 3.12
C PRO A 255 16.54 -25.17 3.81
N VAL A 256 16.23 -23.95 3.38
CA VAL A 256 15.22 -23.09 3.98
C VAL A 256 14.19 -22.68 2.93
N ILE A 257 12.92 -22.80 3.30
CA ILE A 257 11.81 -22.18 2.59
C ILE A 257 11.40 -20.94 3.38
N TYR A 258 11.52 -19.77 2.77
CA TYR A 258 11.03 -18.50 3.26
C TYR A 258 9.60 -18.29 2.73
N SER A 259 8.64 -18.55 3.61
CA SER A 259 7.21 -18.43 3.37
C SER A 259 6.77 -17.00 3.67
N GLN A 260 6.41 -16.28 2.62
CA GLN A 260 6.00 -14.87 2.63
C GLN A 260 4.48 -14.76 2.72
N GLY A 261 3.99 -13.67 3.30
CA GLY A 261 2.56 -13.47 3.51
C GLY A 261 2.26 -12.32 4.47
N HIS A 262 0.97 -12.22 4.80
CA HIS A 262 0.45 -11.33 5.83
C HIS A 262 1.00 -11.64 7.23
N TRP A 263 0.68 -10.77 8.19
CA TRP A 263 1.10 -10.94 9.58
C TRP A 263 0.80 -12.36 10.11
N PRO A 264 1.82 -13.16 10.49
CA PRO A 264 1.61 -14.56 10.83
C PRO A 264 1.19 -14.78 12.29
N GLY A 265 1.27 -13.74 13.11
CA GLY A 265 1.25 -13.87 14.56
C GLY A 265 2.26 -14.92 15.05
N GLY A 266 1.81 -15.82 15.91
CA GLY A 266 2.58 -16.98 16.38
C GLY A 266 2.53 -18.20 15.44
N SER A 267 1.98 -18.08 14.23
CA SER A 267 1.77 -19.23 13.35
C SER A 267 3.01 -19.59 12.54
N ALA A 268 3.21 -20.88 12.29
CA ALA A 268 4.20 -21.36 11.33
C ALA A 268 3.60 -21.52 9.93
N ALA A 269 4.48 -21.58 8.91
CA ALA A 269 4.12 -21.78 7.52
C ALA A 269 3.31 -23.08 7.27
N LEU A 270 2.64 -23.13 6.10
CA LEU A 270 1.90 -24.30 5.61
C LEU A 270 0.85 -24.83 6.60
N HIS A 271 0.20 -23.92 7.34
CA HIS A 271 -0.84 -24.23 8.30
C HIS A 271 -0.42 -25.17 9.45
N TYR A 272 0.89 -25.32 9.74
CA TYR A 272 1.39 -26.17 10.82
C TYR A 272 0.71 -25.90 12.17
N SER A 273 0.40 -24.64 12.47
CA SER A 273 -0.25 -24.28 13.74
C SER A 273 -1.75 -24.60 13.80
N SER A 274 -2.41 -24.80 12.66
CA SER A 274 -3.86 -25.01 12.56
C SER A 274 -4.25 -26.39 12.02
N ASP A 275 -3.34 -27.10 11.35
CA ASP A 275 -3.54 -28.44 10.79
C ASP A 275 -2.80 -29.47 11.65
N ALA A 276 -3.55 -30.19 12.48
CA ALA A 276 -3.01 -31.19 13.40
C ALA A 276 -2.41 -32.41 12.68
N ASP A 277 -2.95 -32.79 11.51
CA ASP A 277 -2.48 -33.95 10.76
C ASP A 277 -1.14 -33.64 10.08
N PHE A 278 -1.01 -32.44 9.50
CA PHE A 278 0.27 -31.97 8.97
C PHE A 278 1.30 -31.81 10.09
N ALA A 279 0.92 -31.23 11.23
CA ALA A 279 1.83 -31.05 12.36
C ALA A 279 2.36 -32.38 12.91
N ASP A 280 1.51 -33.41 13.08
CA ASP A 280 1.94 -34.74 13.52
C ASP A 280 2.92 -35.38 12.51
N ALA A 281 2.56 -35.35 11.22
CA ALA A 281 3.40 -35.89 10.16
C ALA A 281 4.76 -35.19 10.07
N TRP A 282 4.77 -33.85 10.17
CA TRP A 282 5.99 -33.04 10.22
C TRP A 282 6.86 -33.39 11.42
N ASN A 283 6.27 -33.46 12.62
CA ASN A 283 6.96 -33.74 13.88
C ASN A 283 7.56 -35.15 13.94
N ARG A 284 6.86 -36.14 13.36
CA ARG A 284 7.39 -37.50 13.20
C ARG A 284 8.42 -37.61 12.08
N GLY A 285 8.45 -36.66 11.16
CA GLY A 285 9.30 -36.69 9.97
C GLY A 285 8.89 -37.77 8.98
N ILE A 286 7.59 -38.10 8.94
CA ILE A 286 7.02 -39.17 8.13
C ILE A 286 5.79 -38.62 7.41
N ILE A 287 5.80 -38.71 6.09
CA ILE A 287 4.62 -38.49 5.25
C ILE A 287 3.79 -39.78 5.30
N PRO A 288 2.55 -39.74 5.82
CA PRO A 288 1.70 -40.92 5.88
C PRO A 288 1.41 -41.47 4.49
N GLY A 289 1.51 -42.79 4.35
CA GLY A 289 1.09 -43.51 3.15
C GLY A 289 -0.42 -43.52 2.99
N GLY A 290 -0.89 -43.46 1.75
CA GLY A 290 -2.30 -43.65 1.42
C GLY A 290 -2.64 -45.12 1.14
N ASN A 291 -3.81 -45.36 0.55
CA ASN A 291 -4.24 -46.72 0.15
C ASN A 291 -3.28 -47.40 -0.85
N THR A 292 -2.49 -46.63 -1.59
CA THR A 292 -1.61 -47.11 -2.67
C THR A 292 -0.13 -46.80 -2.46
N THR A 293 0.23 -46.09 -1.40
CA THR A 293 1.61 -45.66 -1.10
C THR A 293 1.99 -46.02 0.32
N THR A 294 3.26 -46.36 0.56
CA THR A 294 3.77 -46.57 1.92
C THR A 294 4.18 -45.26 2.55
N ASP A 295 4.25 -45.24 3.88
CA ASP A 295 4.92 -44.18 4.64
C ASP A 295 6.30 -43.90 4.05
N ARG A 296 6.65 -42.61 3.96
CA ARG A 296 7.92 -42.15 3.39
C ARG A 296 8.49 -41.00 4.22
N PRO A 297 9.82 -40.79 4.21
CA PRO A 297 10.43 -39.74 5.02
C PRO A 297 10.00 -38.35 4.54
N ALA A 298 9.65 -37.47 5.47
CA ALA A 298 9.42 -36.06 5.16
C ALA A 298 10.73 -35.36 4.77
N PRO A 299 10.70 -34.40 3.82
CA PRO A 299 11.85 -33.56 3.49
C PRO A 299 12.45 -32.89 4.73
N LYS A 300 13.77 -32.87 4.82
CA LYS A 300 14.49 -32.18 5.91
C LYS A 300 14.71 -30.71 5.52
N LEU A 301 13.71 -29.90 5.82
CA LEU A 301 13.65 -28.47 5.50
C LEU A 301 13.46 -27.66 6.79
N ILE A 302 13.96 -26.43 6.82
CA ILE A 302 13.51 -25.41 7.78
C ILE A 302 12.49 -24.52 7.05
N LEU A 303 11.34 -24.24 7.68
CA LEU A 303 10.39 -23.25 7.17
C LEU A 303 10.50 -21.98 7.99
N VAL A 304 10.55 -20.83 7.34
CA VAL A 304 10.67 -19.51 7.98
C VAL A 304 9.55 -18.62 7.47
N THR A 305 8.77 -18.05 8.38
CA THR A 305 7.86 -16.93 8.08
C THR A 305 8.38 -15.68 8.76
N PHE A 306 8.46 -14.56 8.05
CA PHE A 306 8.93 -13.31 8.65
C PHE A 306 7.82 -12.59 9.41
N ARG A 307 8.20 -11.87 10.46
CA ARG A 307 7.37 -10.90 11.18
C ARG A 307 7.92 -9.51 10.90
N HIS A 308 7.20 -8.76 10.06
CA HIS A 308 7.58 -7.41 9.66
C HIS A 308 6.36 -6.51 9.45
N GLU A 309 5.40 -6.55 10.37
CA GLU A 309 4.34 -5.53 10.41
C GLU A 309 4.98 -4.13 10.46
N ALA A 310 4.34 -3.16 9.83
CA ALA A 310 4.93 -1.85 9.61
C ALA A 310 3.94 -0.72 9.92
N PRO A 311 4.43 0.48 10.27
CA PRO A 311 3.57 1.65 10.28
C PRO A 311 3.08 1.84 8.85
N PHE A 312 1.79 1.57 8.59
CA PHE A 312 1.03 1.63 7.31
C PHE A 312 0.25 0.33 7.04
N TYR A 313 0.69 -0.86 7.50
CA TYR A 313 0.06 -2.15 7.16
C TYR A 313 0.51 -3.33 8.04
N ASP A 314 -0.14 -4.48 7.90
CA ASP A 314 0.18 -5.70 8.67
C ASP A 314 1.50 -6.37 8.24
N ASP A 315 2.03 -5.97 7.08
CA ASP A 315 3.35 -6.36 6.59
C ASP A 315 4.11 -5.17 5.95
N SER A 316 5.29 -5.42 5.38
CA SER A 316 6.19 -4.40 4.81
C SER A 316 6.50 -4.61 3.33
N TYR A 317 5.89 -5.61 2.70
CA TYR A 317 6.22 -6.16 1.39
C TYR A 317 7.65 -6.72 1.28
N ALA A 318 8.35 -6.86 2.42
CA ALA A 318 9.72 -7.36 2.54
C ALA A 318 10.73 -6.69 1.58
N VAL A 319 10.52 -5.41 1.23
CA VAL A 319 11.37 -4.63 0.30
C VAL A 319 11.74 -3.27 0.88
N ASN A 320 12.73 -2.61 0.30
CA ASN A 320 13.05 -1.23 0.64
C ASN A 320 12.10 -0.27 -0.08
N THR A 321 11.50 0.66 0.65
CA THR A 321 10.61 1.67 0.08
C THR A 321 10.87 3.04 0.70
N ALA A 322 10.65 4.10 -0.06
CA ALA A 322 10.89 5.46 0.45
C ALA A 322 9.96 5.84 1.62
N ASN A 323 8.80 5.17 1.75
CA ASN A 323 7.79 5.49 2.77
C ASN A 323 7.95 4.65 4.05
N LEU A 324 8.29 3.36 3.94
CA LEU A 324 8.42 2.45 5.09
C LEU A 324 9.86 2.34 5.59
N GLY A 325 10.84 2.60 4.73
CA GLY A 325 12.25 2.47 5.04
C GLY A 325 12.88 1.19 4.50
N PRO A 326 14.09 0.85 4.97
CA PRO A 326 14.89 -0.24 4.43
C PRO A 326 14.50 -1.62 4.99
N TYR A 327 13.23 -2.02 4.88
CA TYR A 327 12.75 -3.33 5.39
C TYR A 327 13.38 -4.51 4.66
N GLY A 328 13.53 -4.42 3.34
CA GLY A 328 14.22 -5.43 2.54
C GLY A 328 15.67 -5.65 3.00
N ASP A 329 16.39 -4.59 3.35
CA ASP A 329 17.73 -4.72 3.92
C ASP A 329 17.71 -5.24 5.36
N ALA A 330 16.77 -4.81 6.20
CA ALA A 330 16.67 -5.29 7.58
C ALA A 330 16.41 -6.80 7.63
N ILE A 331 15.53 -7.29 6.76
CA ILE A 331 15.24 -8.72 6.65
C ILE A 331 16.44 -9.46 6.07
N ASN A 332 16.96 -9.01 4.92
CA ASN A 332 17.95 -9.78 4.16
C ASN A 332 19.39 -9.64 4.65
N ASP A 333 19.76 -8.49 5.23
CA ASP A 333 21.13 -8.18 5.62
C ASP A 333 21.33 -8.16 7.15
N GLU A 334 20.27 -8.16 7.96
CA GLU A 334 20.36 -8.27 9.44
C GLU A 334 19.71 -9.56 9.97
N LEU A 335 18.41 -9.78 9.71
CA LEU A 335 17.67 -10.92 10.26
C LEU A 335 18.10 -12.26 9.65
N LEU A 336 18.19 -12.34 8.32
CA LEU A 336 18.56 -13.57 7.64
C LEU A 336 19.94 -14.07 8.09
N PRO A 337 21.03 -13.27 8.09
CA PRO A 337 22.32 -13.70 8.64
C PRO A 337 22.26 -14.12 10.11
N TYR A 338 21.42 -13.47 10.92
CA TYR A 338 21.21 -13.87 12.32
C TYR A 338 20.59 -15.27 12.43
N LEU A 339 19.57 -15.56 11.61
CA LEU A 339 18.96 -16.89 11.54
C LEU A 339 19.98 -17.96 11.11
N GLU A 340 20.83 -17.66 10.12
CA GLU A 340 21.86 -18.59 9.65
C GLU A 340 22.97 -18.85 10.67
N ALA A 341 23.20 -17.92 11.60
CA ALA A 341 24.18 -18.09 12.66
C ALA A 341 23.70 -19.03 13.77
N ILE A 342 22.38 -19.13 14.00
CA ILE A 342 21.80 -19.87 15.13
C ILE A 342 21.08 -21.16 14.70
N PHE A 343 20.61 -21.22 13.47
CA PHE A 343 20.03 -22.40 12.87
C PHE A 343 21.00 -23.00 11.87
N ASN A 344 21.06 -24.34 11.82
CA ASN A 344 21.92 -25.08 10.91
C ASN A 344 21.45 -24.96 9.44
N THR A 345 21.28 -23.77 8.90
CA THR A 345 20.82 -23.53 7.52
C THR A 345 21.97 -23.68 6.51
N ILE A 346 21.64 -23.89 5.24
CA ILE A 346 22.60 -23.80 4.14
C ILE A 346 22.59 -22.35 3.61
N PRO A 347 23.64 -21.55 3.82
CA PRO A 347 23.68 -20.14 3.42
C PRO A 347 24.06 -19.97 1.94
N ALA A 348 23.29 -20.58 1.04
CA ALA A 348 23.54 -20.56 -0.39
C ALA A 348 22.24 -20.48 -1.20
N PRO A 349 22.21 -19.76 -2.34
CA PRO A 349 20.97 -19.51 -3.08
C PRO A 349 20.19 -20.77 -3.48
N TYR A 350 20.86 -21.85 -3.91
CA TYR A 350 20.19 -23.10 -4.26
C TYR A 350 19.39 -23.73 -3.10
N ALA A 351 19.64 -23.30 -1.87
CA ALA A 351 19.01 -23.79 -0.65
C ALA A 351 18.16 -22.73 0.06
N ARG A 352 17.96 -21.54 -0.54
CA ARG A 352 17.06 -20.49 -0.05
C ARG A 352 15.92 -20.30 -1.04
N ILE A 353 14.74 -20.79 -0.68
CA ILE A 353 13.56 -20.82 -1.54
C ILE A 353 12.59 -19.73 -1.08
N GLN A 354 12.04 -18.99 -2.02
CA GLN A 354 10.96 -18.05 -1.76
C GLN A 354 9.63 -18.69 -2.14
N GLU A 355 8.62 -18.52 -1.31
CA GLU A 355 7.24 -18.87 -1.66
C GLU A 355 6.24 -17.97 -0.95
N GLY A 356 5.02 -17.92 -1.46
CA GLY A 356 3.96 -17.11 -0.89
C GLY A 356 2.74 -17.03 -1.79
N GLY A 357 1.63 -16.63 -1.20
CA GLY A 357 0.35 -16.37 -1.86
C GLY A 357 -0.06 -14.91 -1.73
N SER A 358 -0.84 -14.37 -2.68
CA SER A 358 -1.41 -13.01 -2.57
C SER A 358 -0.32 -11.93 -2.40
N THR A 359 -0.42 -11.06 -1.38
CA THR A 359 0.66 -10.15 -0.96
C THR A 359 2.00 -10.86 -0.85
N GLY A 360 2.06 -11.97 -0.10
CA GLY A 360 3.26 -12.82 0.02
C GLY A 360 3.72 -13.43 -1.30
N GLY A 361 2.80 -13.64 -2.23
CA GLY A 361 3.09 -14.03 -3.60
C GLY A 361 3.96 -12.97 -4.28
N TRP A 362 3.57 -11.70 -4.22
CA TRP A 362 4.38 -10.61 -4.75
C TRP A 362 5.71 -10.46 -4.00
N GLU A 363 5.72 -10.55 -2.66
CA GLU A 363 6.95 -10.50 -1.84
C GLU A 363 7.96 -11.59 -2.25
N SER A 364 7.49 -12.82 -2.49
CA SER A 364 8.32 -13.97 -2.81
C SER A 364 9.07 -13.79 -4.15
N ILE A 365 8.37 -13.33 -5.19
CA ILE A 365 8.98 -13.06 -6.49
C ILE A 365 9.81 -11.77 -6.46
N ALA A 366 9.36 -10.72 -5.77
CA ALA A 366 10.13 -9.48 -5.62
C ALA A 366 11.48 -9.74 -4.95
N ASN A 367 11.51 -10.55 -3.88
CA ASN A 367 12.75 -10.92 -3.22
C ASN A 367 13.70 -11.68 -4.15
N LEU A 368 13.21 -12.60 -4.99
CA LEU A 368 14.06 -13.25 -6.00
C LEU A 368 14.56 -12.25 -7.06
N VAL A 369 13.68 -11.39 -7.58
CA VAL A 369 13.99 -10.42 -8.65
C VAL A 369 15.02 -9.39 -8.17
N TYR A 370 14.89 -8.89 -6.94
CA TYR A 370 15.81 -7.91 -6.37
C TYR A 370 17.03 -8.54 -5.70
N ARG A 371 16.93 -9.75 -5.15
CA ARG A 371 18.03 -10.47 -4.49
C ARG A 371 18.30 -11.84 -5.13
N PRO A 372 18.58 -11.91 -6.45
CA PRO A 372 18.95 -13.18 -7.08
C PRO A 372 20.32 -13.70 -6.60
N ASP A 373 21.07 -12.85 -5.88
CA ASP A 373 22.28 -13.21 -5.15
C ASP A 373 22.02 -14.00 -3.86
N LEU A 374 20.83 -13.88 -3.27
CA LEU A 374 20.47 -14.57 -2.03
C LEU A 374 19.56 -15.78 -2.23
N PHE A 375 18.57 -15.68 -3.12
CA PHE A 375 17.50 -16.67 -3.25
C PHE A 375 17.61 -17.46 -4.55
N GLY A 376 17.36 -18.76 -4.52
CA GLY A 376 17.54 -19.66 -5.66
C GLY A 376 16.38 -19.63 -6.65
N VAL A 377 15.15 -19.66 -6.15
CA VAL A 377 13.92 -19.80 -6.94
C VAL A 377 12.74 -19.26 -6.12
N CYS A 378 11.69 -18.83 -6.81
CA CYS A 378 10.41 -18.53 -6.20
C CYS A 378 9.31 -19.47 -6.72
N PHE A 379 8.47 -19.96 -5.81
CA PHE A 379 7.21 -20.66 -6.10
C PHE A 379 6.06 -19.78 -5.61
N THR A 380 5.53 -18.96 -6.51
CA THR A 380 4.62 -17.87 -6.23
C THR A 380 3.18 -18.24 -6.61
N SER A 381 2.21 -17.91 -5.77
CA SER A 381 0.80 -18.26 -5.98
C SER A 381 -0.09 -17.01 -5.97
N TYR A 382 -0.93 -16.85 -6.99
CA TYR A 382 -1.93 -15.78 -7.18
C TYR A 382 -1.46 -14.41 -6.63
N PRO A 383 -0.27 -13.94 -7.06
CA PRO A 383 0.38 -12.81 -6.41
C PRO A 383 -0.36 -11.50 -6.66
N ASP A 384 -0.19 -10.54 -5.76
CA ASP A 384 -0.48 -9.14 -6.04
C ASP A 384 0.13 -8.70 -7.39
N SER A 385 -0.43 -7.63 -7.96
CA SER A 385 -0.21 -7.28 -9.38
C SER A 385 1.26 -7.19 -9.76
N LEU A 386 1.72 -8.14 -10.59
CA LEU A 386 3.11 -8.21 -11.09
C LEU A 386 3.41 -7.20 -12.21
N ASP A 387 2.36 -6.63 -12.81
CA ASP A 387 2.41 -5.73 -13.95
C ASP A 387 1.29 -4.68 -13.83
N PHE A 388 1.63 -3.39 -13.86
CA PHE A 388 0.66 -2.32 -13.68
C PHE A 388 -0.02 -1.86 -14.98
N HIS A 389 0.17 -2.55 -16.10
CA HIS A 389 -0.82 -2.50 -17.18
C HIS A 389 -2.17 -3.03 -16.70
N ARG A 390 -2.19 -3.89 -15.67
CA ARG A 390 -3.38 -4.39 -14.96
C ARG A 390 -3.10 -4.49 -13.46
N HIS A 391 -3.38 -3.41 -12.73
CA HIS A 391 -3.34 -3.40 -11.27
C HIS A 391 -4.72 -3.80 -10.73
N GLN A 392 -4.87 -5.08 -10.38
CA GLN A 392 -6.16 -5.78 -10.47
C GLN A 392 -6.79 -5.50 -11.86
N ASP A 393 -8.04 -5.07 -11.94
CA ASP A 393 -8.68 -4.71 -13.20
C ASP A 393 -8.42 -3.24 -13.65
N ILE A 394 -7.65 -2.46 -12.89
CA ILE A 394 -7.30 -1.08 -13.27
C ILE A 394 -6.21 -1.11 -14.35
N GLU A 395 -6.50 -0.50 -15.51
CA GLU A 395 -5.49 -0.24 -16.54
C GLU A 395 -4.58 0.95 -16.16
N LEU A 396 -3.76 0.80 -15.11
CA LEU A 396 -3.16 1.93 -14.38
C LEU A 396 -2.30 2.86 -15.26
N TYR A 397 -1.65 2.34 -16.31
CA TYR A 397 -0.84 3.16 -17.23
C TYR A 397 -1.63 3.94 -18.28
N THR A 398 -2.87 3.56 -18.58
CA THR A 398 -3.62 4.12 -19.73
C THR A 398 -4.96 4.72 -19.35
N ALA A 399 -5.56 4.29 -18.24
CA ALA A 399 -6.83 4.81 -17.77
C ALA A 399 -6.69 6.26 -17.25
N ALA A 400 -7.73 7.05 -17.49
CA ALA A 400 -7.85 8.39 -16.89
C ALA A 400 -8.43 8.34 -15.47
N ASN A 401 -9.10 7.24 -15.11
CA ASN A 401 -9.78 7.08 -13.84
C ASN A 401 -9.72 5.62 -13.38
N ALA A 402 -9.43 5.40 -12.10
CA ALA A 402 -9.32 4.09 -11.47
C ALA A 402 -10.67 3.43 -11.18
N TYR A 403 -11.76 4.20 -11.14
CA TYR A 403 -13.08 3.75 -10.71
C TYR A 403 -14.05 3.55 -11.87
N VAL A 404 -13.86 4.28 -12.97
CA VAL A 404 -14.78 4.30 -14.11
C VAL A 404 -14.01 4.17 -15.42
N ARG A 405 -14.40 3.21 -16.26
CA ARG A 405 -13.84 3.01 -17.59
C ARG A 405 -14.31 4.09 -18.56
N ALA A 406 -13.66 4.17 -19.73
CA ALA A 406 -14.01 5.13 -20.77
C ALA A 406 -15.46 5.01 -21.29
N ASP A 407 -16.07 3.82 -21.17
CA ASP A 407 -17.47 3.56 -21.54
C ASP A 407 -18.49 3.90 -20.42
N GLY A 408 -18.01 4.35 -19.26
CA GLY A 408 -18.83 4.70 -18.10
C GLY A 408 -19.12 3.54 -17.13
N SER A 409 -18.63 2.33 -17.41
CA SER A 409 -18.77 1.18 -16.48
C SER A 409 -17.83 1.31 -15.28
N SER A 410 -18.27 0.79 -14.12
CA SER A 410 -17.43 0.73 -12.92
C SER A 410 -16.31 -0.31 -13.08
N VAL A 411 -15.13 0.00 -12.56
CA VAL A 411 -14.02 -0.97 -12.44
C VAL A 411 -14.27 -1.85 -11.20
N PRO A 412 -14.44 -3.17 -11.36
CA PRO A 412 -14.60 -4.11 -10.26
C PRO A 412 -13.27 -4.31 -9.52
N SER A 413 -13.34 -4.80 -8.30
CA SER A 413 -12.16 -5.10 -7.48
C SER A 413 -12.30 -6.42 -6.72
N ILE A 414 -13.53 -6.81 -6.36
CA ILE A 414 -13.83 -8.12 -5.76
C ILE A 414 -14.96 -8.78 -6.53
N ARG A 415 -14.79 -10.07 -6.84
CA ARG A 415 -15.79 -10.92 -7.49
C ARG A 415 -15.89 -12.29 -6.82
N ASP A 416 -16.95 -13.01 -7.15
CA ASP A 416 -17.17 -14.42 -6.83
C ASP A 416 -17.83 -15.11 -8.04
N PHE A 417 -17.94 -16.44 -8.02
CA PHE A 417 -18.57 -17.25 -9.07
C PHE A 417 -19.67 -18.14 -8.52
N VAL A 418 -20.92 -17.78 -8.81
CA VAL A 418 -22.09 -18.57 -8.41
C VAL A 418 -22.59 -19.39 -9.60
N ASN A 419 -22.52 -20.73 -9.49
CA ASN A 419 -22.89 -21.66 -10.56
C ASN A 419 -22.18 -21.36 -11.90
N GLY A 420 -20.90 -20.96 -11.83
CA GLY A 420 -20.08 -20.63 -13.00
C GLY A 420 -20.37 -19.28 -13.64
N THR A 421 -21.17 -18.43 -12.99
CA THR A 421 -21.42 -17.05 -13.42
C THR A 421 -20.70 -16.09 -12.49
N GLU A 422 -19.94 -15.16 -13.07
CA GLU A 422 -19.26 -14.09 -12.32
C GLU A 422 -20.29 -13.16 -11.64
N VAL A 423 -20.02 -12.82 -10.38
CA VAL A 423 -20.77 -11.87 -9.56
C VAL A 423 -19.79 -10.86 -9.00
N ILE A 424 -19.98 -9.57 -9.30
CA ILE A 424 -19.17 -8.50 -8.73
C ILE A 424 -19.68 -8.17 -7.33
N LEU A 425 -18.80 -8.27 -6.34
CA LEU A 425 -19.11 -7.99 -4.93
C LEU A 425 -18.74 -6.56 -4.54
N ALA A 426 -17.65 -6.03 -5.10
CA ALA A 426 -17.22 -4.66 -4.89
C ALA A 426 -16.56 -4.06 -6.15
N SER A 427 -16.66 -2.74 -6.24
CA SER A 427 -15.88 -1.92 -7.17
C SER A 427 -14.71 -1.24 -6.47
N VAL A 428 -13.69 -0.87 -7.24
CA VAL A 428 -12.50 -0.15 -6.75
C VAL A 428 -12.90 1.10 -5.97
N ALA A 429 -13.96 1.80 -6.40
CA ALA A 429 -14.50 2.96 -5.70
C ALA A 429 -15.03 2.62 -4.30
N GLN A 430 -15.77 1.52 -4.16
CA GLN A 430 -16.36 1.10 -2.89
C GLN A 430 -15.26 0.77 -1.87
N GLU A 431 -14.24 0.03 -2.28
CA GLU A 431 -13.10 -0.28 -1.41
C GLU A 431 -12.30 0.95 -1.03
N ASN A 432 -11.95 1.82 -1.99
CA ASN A 432 -11.20 3.03 -1.69
C ASN A 432 -11.98 3.97 -0.76
N HIS A 433 -13.30 4.07 -0.90
CA HIS A 433 -14.15 4.87 0.01
C HIS A 433 -14.29 4.21 1.38
N TRP A 434 -14.43 2.88 1.44
CA TRP A 434 -14.43 2.11 2.68
C TRP A 434 -13.12 2.33 3.45
N GLU A 435 -11.96 2.15 2.80
CA GLU A 435 -10.65 2.41 3.39
C GLU A 435 -10.47 3.85 3.87
N LEU A 436 -11.04 4.83 3.15
CA LEU A 436 -10.96 6.24 3.51
C LEU A 436 -11.64 6.55 4.85
N THR A 437 -12.51 5.66 5.36
CA THR A 437 -13.07 5.75 6.71
C THR A 437 -12.03 5.40 7.78
N PHE A 438 -11.10 4.46 7.52
CA PHE A 438 -10.06 4.05 8.46
C PHE A 438 -8.82 4.93 8.42
N GLY A 439 -8.55 5.61 7.31
CA GLY A 439 -7.34 6.44 7.23
C GLY A 439 -7.30 7.42 6.07
N THR A 440 -6.38 8.36 6.16
CA THR A 440 -6.07 9.36 5.13
C THR A 440 -4.56 9.49 4.99
N ALA A 441 -4.09 10.06 3.88
CA ALA A 441 -2.66 10.14 3.55
C ALA A 441 -2.01 8.75 3.49
N SER A 442 -2.74 7.81 2.87
CA SER A 442 -2.37 6.41 2.71
C SER A 442 -2.09 5.64 4.01
N ARG A 443 -2.93 5.83 5.04
CA ARG A 443 -2.78 5.24 6.38
C ARG A 443 -4.02 4.45 6.83
N SER A 444 -4.77 3.88 5.90
CA SER A 444 -5.95 3.08 6.24
C SER A 444 -5.61 1.75 6.92
N PHE A 445 -4.36 1.27 6.82
CA PHE A 445 -3.97 -0.10 7.17
C PHE A 445 -4.67 -1.17 6.31
N ASN A 446 -5.04 -0.82 5.07
CA ASN A 446 -5.69 -1.71 4.11
C ASN A 446 -4.97 -1.70 2.75
N GLN A 447 -5.33 -2.64 1.89
CA GLN A 447 -4.60 -3.03 0.68
C GLN A 447 -4.29 -1.87 -0.28
N TRP A 448 -5.26 -1.00 -0.59
CA TRP A 448 -5.06 0.09 -1.56
C TRP A 448 -4.07 1.14 -1.05
N ASP A 449 -4.11 1.45 0.25
CA ASP A 449 -3.17 2.40 0.85
C ASP A 449 -1.77 1.84 1.01
N ILE A 450 -1.62 0.54 1.33
CA ILE A 450 -0.27 -0.04 1.39
C ILE A 450 0.37 -0.09 0.01
N TRP A 451 -0.36 -0.41 -1.07
CA TRP A 451 0.18 -0.31 -2.44
C TRP A 451 0.67 1.10 -2.76
N ASN A 452 -0.05 2.14 -2.30
CA ASN A 452 0.43 3.52 -2.42
C ASN A 452 1.74 3.77 -1.69
N ALA A 453 1.91 3.19 -0.51
CA ALA A 453 3.11 3.34 0.30
C ALA A 453 4.30 2.50 -0.21
N ILE A 454 4.05 1.30 -0.74
CA ILE A 454 5.09 0.39 -1.23
C ILE A 454 5.58 0.79 -2.62
N PHE A 455 4.66 0.94 -3.57
CA PHE A 455 5.01 1.17 -4.97
C PHE A 455 5.35 2.63 -5.24
N GLY A 456 4.82 3.55 -4.44
CA GLY A 456 5.01 4.98 -4.60
C GLY A 456 6.30 5.55 -4.00
N VAL A 457 6.44 6.86 -4.16
CA VAL A 457 7.47 7.70 -3.53
C VAL A 457 6.85 8.61 -2.49
N GLN A 458 7.65 9.32 -1.70
CA GLN A 458 7.11 10.34 -0.80
C GLN A 458 6.59 11.55 -1.59
N GLY A 459 5.42 12.07 -1.21
CA GLY A 459 4.92 13.38 -1.62
C GLY A 459 5.57 14.52 -0.84
N TYR A 460 5.35 15.75 -1.30
CA TYR A 460 5.85 16.96 -0.63
C TYR A 460 5.24 17.16 0.77
N ASN A 461 4.12 16.49 1.06
CA ASN A 461 3.50 16.41 2.39
C ASN A 461 4.13 15.35 3.32
N ASN A 462 5.20 14.65 2.92
CA ASN A 462 5.92 13.60 3.65
C ASN A 462 5.24 12.21 3.72
N TYR A 463 4.01 12.09 3.21
CA TYR A 463 3.27 10.83 3.11
C TYR A 463 3.42 10.24 1.70
N PRO A 464 2.96 9.00 1.43
CA PRO A 464 2.98 8.46 0.08
C PRO A 464 2.35 9.40 -0.95
N LEU A 465 2.99 9.56 -2.10
CA LEU A 465 2.44 10.31 -3.23
C LEU A 465 1.38 9.44 -3.92
N GLU A 466 0.12 9.78 -3.73
CA GLU A 466 -0.97 8.96 -4.23
C GLU A 466 -1.03 8.99 -5.78
N PRO A 467 -1.19 7.83 -6.44
CA PRO A 467 -1.31 7.69 -7.90
C PRO A 467 -2.66 8.16 -8.46
N TRP A 468 -3.70 8.25 -7.62
CA TRP A 468 -5.01 8.75 -7.99
C TRP A 468 -5.68 9.47 -6.81
N ASP A 469 -6.73 10.21 -7.11
CA ASP A 469 -7.60 10.82 -6.12
C ASP A 469 -8.48 9.75 -5.44
N LYS A 470 -8.28 9.49 -4.14
CA LYS A 470 -9.03 8.44 -3.41
C LYS A 470 -10.56 8.64 -3.38
N VAL A 471 -11.08 9.86 -3.65
CA VAL A 471 -12.53 10.12 -3.70
C VAL A 471 -13.07 10.04 -5.12
N THR A 472 -12.37 10.62 -6.11
CA THR A 472 -12.87 10.75 -7.49
C THR A 472 -12.37 9.66 -8.43
N GLY A 473 -11.29 8.96 -8.07
CA GLY A 473 -10.60 7.98 -8.90
C GLY A 473 -9.74 8.60 -10.00
N GLU A 474 -9.62 9.93 -10.10
CA GLU A 474 -8.78 10.58 -11.12
C GLU A 474 -7.34 10.12 -11.01
N ILE A 475 -6.83 9.43 -12.03
CA ILE A 475 -5.44 8.95 -12.07
C ILE A 475 -4.52 10.13 -12.38
N TYR A 476 -3.38 10.16 -11.72
CA TYR A 476 -2.30 11.10 -11.93
C TYR A 476 -1.13 10.40 -12.62
N PRO A 477 -1.01 10.47 -13.96
CA PRO A 477 0.00 9.69 -14.69
C PRO A 477 1.43 9.96 -14.23
N GLU A 478 1.77 11.22 -13.89
CA GLU A 478 3.09 11.56 -13.35
C GLU A 478 3.38 10.86 -12.01
N ALA A 479 2.37 10.58 -11.18
CA ALA A 479 2.56 9.83 -9.93
C ALA A 479 2.72 8.32 -10.20
N VAL A 480 1.94 7.77 -11.14
CA VAL A 480 2.03 6.36 -11.58
C VAL A 480 3.41 6.03 -12.16
N GLU A 481 4.08 6.98 -12.83
CA GLU A 481 5.45 6.75 -13.33
C GLU A 481 6.44 6.37 -12.21
N TYR A 482 6.22 6.82 -10.98
CA TYR A 482 7.07 6.48 -9.84
C TYR A 482 6.89 5.03 -9.36
N TRP A 483 5.83 4.34 -9.79
CA TRP A 483 5.54 2.95 -9.43
C TRP A 483 6.31 1.94 -10.26
N LYS A 484 6.82 2.35 -11.43
CA LYS A 484 7.51 1.48 -12.39
C LYS A 484 8.70 0.67 -11.84
N PRO A 485 9.46 1.11 -10.82
CA PRO A 485 10.47 0.27 -10.20
C PRO A 485 9.90 -0.98 -9.52
N PHE A 486 8.62 -0.96 -9.12
CA PHE A 486 7.94 -2.06 -8.42
C PHE A 486 7.00 -2.89 -9.32
N ASP A 487 6.72 -2.45 -10.54
CA ASP A 487 6.19 -3.30 -11.60
C ASP A 487 7.28 -4.31 -12.00
N LEU A 488 7.16 -5.56 -11.55
CA LEU A 488 8.22 -6.56 -11.69
C LEU A 488 8.44 -6.94 -13.16
N SER A 489 7.40 -6.92 -13.99
CA SER A 489 7.56 -7.12 -15.44
C SER A 489 8.41 -6.00 -16.05
N ASN A 490 8.13 -4.74 -15.68
CA ASN A 490 8.82 -3.57 -16.18
C ASN A 490 10.27 -3.54 -15.66
N TYR A 491 10.48 -3.89 -14.39
CA TYR A 491 11.79 -3.99 -13.79
C TYR A 491 12.66 -5.04 -14.49
N ILE A 492 12.13 -6.24 -14.72
CA ILE A 492 12.83 -7.33 -15.42
C ILE A 492 13.18 -6.92 -16.85
N VAL A 493 12.20 -6.44 -17.63
CA VAL A 493 12.40 -6.11 -19.05
C VAL A 493 13.34 -4.91 -19.23
N SER A 494 13.25 -3.91 -18.36
CA SER A 494 14.16 -2.74 -18.40
C SER A 494 15.60 -3.08 -18.01
N ASN A 495 15.78 -4.16 -17.24
CA ASN A 495 17.08 -4.65 -16.77
C ASN A 495 17.50 -5.97 -17.45
N TRP A 496 16.92 -6.29 -18.60
CA TRP A 496 17.06 -7.60 -19.24
C TRP A 496 18.50 -7.94 -19.62
N ASN A 497 19.17 -7.04 -20.35
CA ASN A 497 20.52 -7.20 -20.91
C ASN A 497 21.49 -6.09 -20.47
N ASN A 498 21.20 -5.39 -19.36
CA ASN A 498 22.12 -4.40 -18.81
C ASN A 498 23.05 -5.03 -17.74
N SER A 499 23.66 -4.23 -16.87
CA SER A 499 24.54 -4.72 -15.82
C SER A 499 23.88 -5.70 -14.84
N PHE A 500 22.56 -5.62 -14.64
CA PHE A 500 21.79 -6.57 -13.83
C PHE A 500 21.55 -7.90 -14.57
N ASN A 501 21.46 -7.86 -15.91
CA ASN A 501 21.34 -9.02 -16.78
C ASN A 501 20.21 -10.00 -16.37
N LEU A 502 19.06 -9.46 -15.97
CA LEU A 502 17.99 -10.23 -15.33
C LEU A 502 17.41 -11.32 -16.23
N GLY A 503 17.45 -11.14 -17.55
CA GLY A 503 17.00 -12.16 -18.51
C GLY A 503 17.76 -13.48 -18.38
N LYS A 504 19.08 -13.42 -18.11
CA LYS A 504 19.91 -14.61 -17.85
C LYS A 504 19.88 -15.01 -16.38
N THR A 505 19.94 -14.02 -15.49
CA THR A 505 20.06 -14.25 -14.05
C THR A 505 18.83 -14.95 -13.47
N LEU A 506 17.63 -14.66 -13.99
CA LEU A 506 16.36 -15.21 -13.48
C LEU A 506 15.80 -16.38 -14.30
N ALA A 507 16.44 -16.75 -15.40
CA ALA A 507 15.99 -17.86 -16.23
C ALA A 507 15.85 -19.15 -15.40
N GLU A 508 14.73 -19.86 -15.59
CA GLU A 508 14.40 -21.13 -14.90
C GLU A 508 14.26 -21.02 -13.37
N ARG A 509 14.09 -19.80 -12.83
CA ARG A 509 14.00 -19.55 -11.37
C ARG A 509 12.67 -18.94 -10.92
N ILE A 510 11.75 -18.68 -11.86
CA ILE A 510 10.45 -18.06 -11.59
C ILE A 510 9.34 -19.06 -11.90
N TYR A 511 8.60 -19.45 -10.87
CA TYR A 511 7.43 -20.33 -10.97
C TYR A 511 6.23 -19.59 -10.39
N ILE A 512 5.20 -19.35 -11.22
CA ILE A 512 3.99 -18.62 -10.83
C ILE A 512 2.78 -19.48 -11.13
N TYR A 513 1.80 -19.48 -10.23
CA TYR A 513 0.47 -20.03 -10.44
C TYR A 513 -0.58 -18.94 -10.22
N VAL A 514 -1.67 -18.93 -11.01
CA VAL A 514 -2.89 -18.16 -10.71
C VAL A 514 -4.12 -18.88 -11.24
N GLY A 515 -5.28 -18.65 -10.63
CA GLY A 515 -6.57 -19.16 -11.12
C GLY A 515 -7.25 -18.21 -12.11
N THR A 516 -8.04 -18.72 -13.06
CA THR A 516 -8.80 -17.85 -13.97
C THR A 516 -9.98 -17.14 -13.29
N TRP A 517 -10.37 -17.60 -12.11
CA TRP A 517 -11.47 -17.05 -11.31
C TRP A 517 -10.97 -16.35 -10.04
N ASP A 518 -9.71 -15.91 -10.03
CA ASP A 518 -9.14 -15.18 -8.90
C ASP A 518 -10.06 -14.02 -8.47
N ASP A 519 -10.47 -14.04 -7.21
CA ASP A 519 -11.53 -13.20 -6.63
C ASP A 519 -11.17 -11.70 -6.63
N TYR A 520 -9.88 -11.39 -6.76
CA TYR A 520 -9.31 -10.04 -6.72
C TYR A 520 -8.74 -9.58 -8.07
N PHE A 521 -9.07 -10.28 -9.16
CA PHE A 521 -8.58 -10.00 -10.52
C PHE A 521 -7.04 -10.05 -10.65
N LEU A 522 -6.33 -10.72 -9.75
CA LEU A 522 -4.85 -10.76 -9.77
C LEU A 522 -4.31 -11.57 -10.95
N ASN A 523 -5.15 -12.43 -11.54
CA ASN A 523 -4.86 -13.12 -12.79
C ASN A 523 -4.52 -12.16 -13.94
N GLU A 524 -5.08 -10.94 -13.96
CA GLU A 524 -4.87 -9.96 -15.02
C GLU A 524 -3.42 -9.46 -15.05
N GLY A 525 -2.85 -9.14 -13.88
CA GLY A 525 -1.44 -8.74 -13.75
C GLY A 525 -0.47 -9.87 -14.10
N VAL A 526 -0.80 -11.12 -13.75
CA VAL A 526 0.00 -12.30 -14.11
C VAL A 526 0.01 -12.54 -15.63
N LEU A 527 -1.13 -12.34 -16.30
CA LEU A 527 -1.24 -12.46 -17.76
C LEU A 527 -0.39 -11.41 -18.49
N GLU A 528 -0.40 -10.15 -18.04
CA GLU A 528 0.46 -9.10 -18.62
C GLU A 528 1.95 -9.36 -18.33
N PHE A 529 2.30 -9.82 -17.12
CA PHE A 529 3.65 -10.25 -16.79
C PHE A 529 4.15 -11.36 -17.72
N GLN A 530 3.34 -12.40 -17.97
CA GLN A 530 3.66 -13.48 -18.90
C GLN A 530 3.94 -12.93 -20.30
N LYS A 531 3.00 -12.15 -20.83
CA LYS A 531 3.08 -11.56 -22.17
C LYS A 531 4.36 -10.74 -22.36
N ARG A 532 4.73 -9.93 -21.38
CA ARG A 532 5.93 -9.06 -21.47
C ARG A 532 7.22 -9.84 -21.33
N THR A 533 7.29 -10.80 -20.41
CA THR A 533 8.49 -11.61 -20.23
C THR A 533 8.69 -12.58 -21.40
N ASP A 534 7.63 -13.16 -21.95
CA ASP A 534 7.68 -13.97 -23.16
C ASP A 534 8.12 -13.15 -24.39
N ALA A 535 7.67 -11.89 -24.50
CA ALA A 535 8.11 -11.01 -25.58
C ALA A 535 9.62 -10.70 -25.52
N ALA A 536 10.22 -10.72 -24.32
CA ALA A 536 11.65 -10.47 -24.13
C ALA A 536 12.51 -11.75 -24.22
N GLY A 537 12.05 -12.85 -23.62
CA GLY A 537 12.81 -14.10 -23.44
C GLY A 537 12.37 -15.29 -24.28
N GLY A 538 11.24 -15.18 -24.99
CA GLY A 538 10.58 -16.28 -25.67
C GLY A 538 9.55 -16.99 -24.77
N PRO A 539 8.61 -17.75 -25.36
CA PRO A 539 7.53 -18.40 -24.62
C PRO A 539 8.02 -19.29 -23.48
N GLY A 540 7.47 -19.08 -22.28
CA GLY A 540 7.77 -19.89 -21.10
C GLY A 540 9.09 -19.51 -20.42
N TRP A 541 9.63 -18.31 -20.67
CA TRP A 541 10.81 -17.82 -19.96
C TRP A 541 10.59 -17.80 -18.44
N ALA A 542 9.42 -17.32 -18.01
CA ALA A 542 8.90 -17.57 -16.67
C ALA A 542 7.93 -18.76 -16.72
N ASN A 543 8.02 -19.66 -15.73
CA ASN A 543 7.13 -20.82 -15.68
C ASN A 543 5.80 -20.42 -15.04
N ILE A 544 4.79 -20.20 -15.87
CA ILE A 544 3.48 -19.68 -15.44
C ILE A 544 2.40 -20.72 -15.68
N THR A 545 1.65 -21.04 -14.63
CA THR A 545 0.53 -21.98 -14.65
C THR A 545 -0.77 -21.26 -14.36
N ILE A 546 -1.66 -21.21 -15.34
CA ILE A 546 -3.00 -20.64 -15.19
C ILE A 546 -3.99 -21.79 -15.05
N LEU A 547 -4.61 -21.95 -13.88
CA LEU A 547 -5.57 -23.03 -13.65
C LEU A 547 -7.01 -22.57 -13.94
N PRO A 548 -7.77 -23.33 -14.73
CA PRO A 548 -9.15 -22.99 -15.04
C PRO A 548 -10.03 -23.09 -13.78
N GLU A 549 -10.93 -22.12 -13.63
CA GLU A 549 -11.99 -22.08 -12.63
C GLU A 549 -11.50 -22.20 -11.18
N LYS A 550 -10.24 -21.83 -10.94
CA LYS A 550 -9.69 -21.73 -9.59
C LYS A 550 -9.83 -20.32 -9.05
N PRO A 551 -10.34 -20.16 -7.80
CA PRO A 551 -10.37 -18.88 -7.11
C PRO A 551 -8.98 -18.51 -6.60
N HIS A 552 -8.92 -17.42 -5.84
CA HIS A 552 -7.79 -17.02 -5.04
C HIS A 552 -7.53 -18.03 -3.90
N GLY A 553 -6.27 -18.39 -3.65
CA GLY A 553 -5.91 -19.29 -2.54
C GLY A 553 -5.36 -20.66 -2.94
N GLY A 554 -4.82 -21.36 -1.93
CA GLY A 554 -4.21 -22.69 -2.04
C GLY A 554 -2.68 -22.69 -2.21
N ASN A 555 -2.03 -23.82 -1.98
CA ASN A 555 -0.59 -23.94 -2.24
C ASN A 555 -0.28 -23.76 -3.74
N TYR A 556 1.01 -23.63 -4.09
CA TYR A 556 1.45 -23.54 -5.48
C TYR A 556 0.79 -24.62 -6.38
N GLN A 557 0.06 -24.18 -7.42
CA GLN A 557 -0.75 -25.01 -8.33
C GLN A 557 -1.86 -25.83 -7.64
N VAL A 558 -2.38 -25.38 -6.50
CA VAL A 558 -3.37 -26.11 -5.67
C VAL A 558 -2.88 -27.52 -5.33
N ARG A 559 -1.57 -27.67 -5.14
CA ARG A 559 -0.95 -28.95 -4.79
C ARG A 559 -1.24 -29.31 -3.34
N GLU A 560 -1.30 -30.62 -3.10
CA GLU A 560 -1.21 -31.14 -1.73
C GLU A 560 0.13 -30.69 -1.12
N THR A 561 0.12 -30.35 0.17
CA THR A 561 1.27 -29.76 0.87
C THR A 561 2.52 -30.63 0.75
N TRP A 562 2.40 -31.95 0.90
CA TRP A 562 3.56 -32.84 0.80
C TRP A 562 4.09 -32.95 -0.63
N ASP A 563 3.22 -33.01 -1.63
CA ASP A 563 3.62 -33.02 -3.03
C ASP A 563 4.36 -31.73 -3.41
N TYR A 564 3.95 -30.60 -2.84
CA TYR A 564 4.64 -29.32 -2.99
C TYR A 564 6.02 -29.33 -2.32
N LEU A 565 6.10 -29.77 -1.06
CA LEU A 565 7.38 -29.86 -0.35
C LEU A 565 8.37 -30.80 -1.05
N GLU A 566 7.88 -31.91 -1.61
CA GLU A 566 8.70 -32.84 -2.40
C GLU A 566 9.17 -32.21 -3.73
N LEU A 567 8.34 -31.42 -4.40
CA LEU A 567 8.72 -30.64 -5.58
C LEU A 567 9.86 -29.66 -5.27
N VAL A 568 9.69 -28.86 -4.22
CA VAL A 568 10.69 -27.87 -3.80
C VAL A 568 11.98 -28.57 -3.37
N TYR A 569 11.87 -29.66 -2.61
CA TYR A 569 13.03 -30.45 -2.19
C TYR A 569 13.79 -31.04 -3.37
N SER A 570 13.09 -31.55 -4.39
CA SER A 570 13.73 -32.03 -5.63
C SER A 570 14.50 -30.91 -6.33
N TRP A 571 13.90 -29.72 -6.46
CA TRP A 571 14.57 -28.56 -7.06
C TRP A 571 15.86 -28.22 -6.31
N ILE A 572 15.85 -28.20 -4.97
CA ILE A 572 17.03 -27.95 -4.15
C ILE A 572 18.13 -29.00 -4.42
N GLN A 573 17.76 -30.28 -4.49
CA GLN A 573 18.73 -31.36 -4.74
C GLN A 573 19.37 -31.24 -6.12
N ASP A 574 18.55 -30.98 -7.15
CA ASP A 574 19.01 -30.84 -8.53
C ASP A 574 19.96 -29.64 -8.70
N HIS A 575 19.72 -28.56 -7.97
CA HIS A 575 20.49 -27.32 -8.07
C HIS A 575 21.64 -27.20 -7.05
N SER A 576 21.81 -28.21 -6.20
CA SER A 576 22.94 -28.30 -5.28
C SER A 576 24.28 -28.43 -6.04
N PRO A 577 25.43 -28.17 -5.38
CA PRO A 577 26.75 -28.29 -6.03
C PRO A 577 27.05 -29.67 -6.63
N SER A 578 26.41 -30.72 -6.09
CA SER A 578 26.51 -32.10 -6.58
C SER A 578 25.26 -32.58 -7.33
N GLY A 579 24.31 -31.69 -7.58
CA GLY A 579 23.03 -31.98 -8.23
C GLY A 579 23.15 -32.16 -9.74
N ALA A 580 22.04 -32.51 -10.38
CA ALA A 580 21.98 -32.72 -11.82
C ALA A 580 22.18 -31.42 -12.63
N THR A 581 21.72 -30.29 -12.09
CA THR A 581 21.76 -28.96 -12.71
C THR A 581 22.20 -27.89 -11.70
N PRO A 582 23.46 -27.92 -11.21
CA PRO A 582 23.91 -27.01 -10.16
C PRO A 582 23.68 -25.53 -10.49
N LEU A 583 23.16 -24.76 -9.53
CA LEU A 583 22.94 -23.33 -9.72
C LEU A 583 24.29 -22.59 -9.80
N SER A 584 24.58 -21.99 -10.96
CA SER A 584 25.87 -21.34 -11.22
C SER A 584 26.08 -20.07 -10.39
N SER A 585 27.30 -19.87 -9.90
CA SER A 585 27.73 -18.61 -9.26
C SER A 585 27.66 -17.41 -10.22
N ASP A 586 27.65 -17.64 -11.53
CA ASP A 586 27.57 -16.57 -12.54
C ASP A 586 26.20 -15.88 -12.59
N VAL A 587 25.17 -16.50 -12.00
CA VAL A 587 23.79 -15.98 -11.91
C VAL A 587 23.35 -15.67 -10.47
N THR A 588 24.27 -15.76 -9.50
CA THR A 588 23.99 -15.47 -8.09
C THR A 588 25.00 -14.49 -7.49
N ALA A 589 25.68 -13.71 -8.32
CA ALA A 589 26.66 -12.74 -7.87
C ALA A 589 25.99 -11.48 -7.25
N PRO A 590 26.54 -10.91 -6.16
CA PRO A 590 25.99 -9.72 -5.50
C PRO A 590 25.78 -8.48 -6.39
N LYS A 591 26.49 -8.41 -7.53
CA LYS A 591 26.34 -7.33 -8.52
C LYS A 591 24.92 -7.24 -9.12
N PHE A 592 24.13 -8.31 -9.01
CA PHE A 592 22.76 -8.37 -9.53
C PHE A 592 21.71 -7.85 -8.52
N ARG A 593 22.12 -7.49 -7.30
CA ARG A 593 21.22 -6.93 -6.28
C ARG A 593 20.57 -5.64 -6.77
N GLY A 594 19.25 -5.66 -6.85
CA GLY A 594 18.35 -4.52 -7.05
C GLY A 594 17.83 -3.93 -5.73
N ASN A 595 16.85 -3.02 -5.84
CA ASN A 595 16.14 -2.39 -4.73
C ASN A 595 17.07 -1.93 -3.58
N LYS A 596 18.22 -1.33 -3.92
CA LYS A 596 19.18 -0.87 -2.92
C LYS A 596 18.64 0.36 -2.20
N TRP A 597 18.88 0.45 -0.89
CA TRP A 597 18.34 1.53 -0.08
C TRP A 597 18.76 2.92 -0.58
N GLU A 598 20.02 3.07 -0.99
CA GLU A 598 20.55 4.33 -1.53
C GLU A 598 19.79 4.79 -2.79
N ASP A 599 19.48 3.87 -3.72
CA ASP A 599 18.77 4.18 -4.95
C ASP A 599 17.30 4.54 -4.64
N VAL A 600 16.68 3.80 -3.71
CA VAL A 600 15.29 4.01 -3.29
C VAL A 600 15.10 5.37 -2.65
N ILE A 601 15.96 5.76 -1.69
CA ILE A 601 15.81 7.03 -0.99
C ILE A 601 16.25 8.23 -1.86
N GLU A 602 17.23 8.06 -2.76
CA GLU A 602 17.59 9.08 -3.74
C GLU A 602 16.45 9.37 -4.72
N TYR A 603 15.79 8.32 -5.22
CA TYR A 603 14.70 8.46 -6.18
C TYR A 603 13.39 8.94 -5.53
N GLY A 604 13.08 8.42 -4.34
CA GLY A 604 11.75 8.52 -3.75
C GLY A 604 11.64 9.27 -2.43
N GLY A 605 12.77 9.58 -1.77
CA GLY A 605 12.78 10.18 -0.45
C GLY A 605 12.46 11.67 -0.41
N ARG A 606 12.57 12.26 0.78
CA ARG A 606 12.24 13.68 1.02
C ARG A 606 12.96 14.64 0.08
N SER A 607 14.25 14.45 -0.15
CA SER A 607 15.04 15.30 -1.04
C SER A 607 14.53 15.29 -2.47
N ALA A 608 14.13 14.12 -2.98
CA ALA A 608 13.50 13.98 -4.29
C ALA A 608 12.15 14.72 -4.33
N ALA A 609 11.33 14.55 -3.29
CA ALA A 609 10.04 15.23 -3.18
C ALA A 609 10.16 16.75 -3.23
N VAL A 610 11.17 17.31 -2.56
CA VAL A 610 11.49 18.75 -2.62
C VAL A 610 12.00 19.15 -4.00
N ALA A 611 12.92 18.36 -4.60
CA ALA A 611 13.52 18.67 -5.90
C ALA A 611 12.50 18.67 -7.06
N ARG A 612 11.39 17.94 -6.94
CA ARG A 612 10.29 17.97 -7.91
C ARG A 612 9.48 19.27 -7.89
N GLN A 613 9.59 20.08 -6.82
CA GLN A 613 8.88 21.34 -6.70
C GLN A 613 9.67 22.50 -7.34
N SER A 614 8.96 23.49 -7.89
CA SER A 614 9.56 24.78 -8.22
C SER A 614 8.58 25.93 -8.05
N PRO A 615 9.05 27.15 -7.72
CA PRO A 615 8.18 28.32 -7.67
C PRO A 615 7.73 28.73 -9.07
N PRO A 616 6.63 29.50 -9.19
CA PRO A 616 6.28 30.14 -10.45
C PRO A 616 7.37 31.12 -10.89
N SER A 617 7.40 31.45 -12.18
CA SER A 617 8.39 32.39 -12.72
C SER A 617 7.81 33.18 -13.90
N ILE A 618 8.05 34.49 -13.92
CA ILE A 618 7.76 35.36 -15.05
C ILE A 618 8.96 35.32 -16.01
N LYS A 619 8.71 34.98 -17.26
CA LYS A 619 9.69 34.95 -18.35
C LYS A 619 9.80 36.34 -18.98
N ALA A 620 10.53 37.23 -18.30
CA ALA A 620 10.85 38.55 -18.81
C ALA A 620 12.19 39.03 -18.24
N GLU A 621 12.75 40.08 -18.82
CA GLU A 621 13.83 40.85 -18.20
C GLU A 621 13.35 41.50 -16.89
N ASP A 622 14.27 41.90 -16.02
CA ASP A 622 13.96 42.52 -14.73
C ASP A 622 13.13 43.81 -14.85
N HIS A 623 13.08 44.40 -16.05
CA HIS A 623 12.41 45.65 -16.36
C HIS A 623 11.63 45.50 -17.66
N ILE A 624 10.35 45.90 -17.67
CA ILE A 624 9.50 45.91 -18.87
C ILE A 624 8.69 47.20 -18.94
N ALA A 625 8.23 47.55 -20.15
CA ALA A 625 7.34 48.68 -20.36
C ALA A 625 5.89 48.33 -20.03
N VAL A 626 5.10 49.34 -19.65
CA VAL A 626 3.64 49.23 -19.58
C VAL A 626 3.12 48.84 -20.97
N GLY A 627 2.24 47.85 -21.01
CA GLY A 627 1.67 47.28 -22.22
C GLY A 627 2.41 46.07 -22.75
N THR A 628 3.60 45.73 -22.21
CA THR A 628 4.33 44.51 -22.57
C THR A 628 3.52 43.27 -22.17
N GLN A 629 3.41 42.33 -23.10
CA GLN A 629 2.82 41.02 -22.83
C GLN A 629 3.91 40.08 -22.30
N ILE A 630 3.66 39.50 -21.14
CA ILE A 630 4.54 38.55 -20.49
C ILE A 630 3.89 37.17 -20.40
N GLU A 631 4.73 36.15 -20.25
CA GLU A 631 4.32 34.79 -19.94
C GLU A 631 4.93 34.38 -18.61
N ALA A 632 4.22 33.58 -17.84
CA ALA A 632 4.71 33.02 -16.60
C ALA A 632 4.42 31.53 -16.49
N SER A 633 5.40 30.79 -15.98
CA SER A 633 5.22 29.42 -15.52
C SER A 633 4.55 29.42 -14.15
N LEU A 634 3.71 28.43 -13.89
CA LEU A 634 3.06 28.20 -12.60
C LEU A 634 3.98 27.51 -11.57
N GLY A 635 5.20 27.15 -11.97
CA GLY A 635 6.09 26.30 -11.20
C GLY A 635 5.74 24.82 -11.34
N ARG A 636 6.41 23.97 -10.58
CA ARG A 636 6.14 22.54 -10.47
C ARG A 636 5.56 22.23 -9.10
N TRP A 637 4.51 21.43 -9.12
CA TRP A 637 3.75 20.98 -7.97
C TRP A 637 3.63 19.46 -8.06
N ASP A 638 3.39 18.79 -6.93
CA ASP A 638 3.09 17.36 -6.99
C ASP A 638 1.83 17.09 -7.83
N PRO A 639 1.76 15.91 -8.48
CA PRO A 639 0.57 15.49 -9.23
C PRO A 639 -0.71 15.54 -8.38
N GLY A 640 -1.81 15.99 -8.98
CA GLY A 640 -3.11 16.14 -8.33
C GLY A 640 -3.32 17.46 -7.57
N VAL A 641 -2.32 18.34 -7.48
CA VAL A 641 -2.51 19.66 -6.85
C VAL A 641 -3.37 20.57 -7.74
N MET A 642 -4.51 21.02 -7.21
CA MET A 642 -5.35 22.04 -7.84
C MET A 642 -4.72 23.42 -7.70
N LEU A 643 -4.61 24.17 -8.79
CA LEU A 643 -3.93 25.46 -8.83
C LEU A 643 -4.89 26.62 -9.11
N LYS A 644 -4.69 27.72 -8.38
CA LYS A 644 -5.29 29.03 -8.67
C LYS A 644 -4.19 30.08 -8.76
N ALA A 645 -4.24 30.93 -9.78
CA ALA A 645 -3.26 31.98 -10.02
C ALA A 645 -3.86 33.39 -9.80
N GLN A 646 -3.01 34.35 -9.45
CA GLN A 646 -3.39 35.75 -9.27
C GLN A 646 -2.21 36.68 -9.57
N TRP A 647 -2.45 37.70 -10.38
CA TRP A 647 -1.46 38.75 -10.62
C TRP A 647 -1.51 39.79 -9.51
N VAL A 648 -0.32 40.28 -9.13
CA VAL A 648 -0.18 41.34 -8.13
C VAL A 648 0.83 42.38 -8.61
N VAL A 649 0.61 43.63 -8.21
CA VAL A 649 1.56 44.74 -8.37
C VAL A 649 1.81 45.39 -7.02
N ASP A 650 3.08 45.51 -6.64
CA ASP A 650 3.50 46.03 -5.33
C ASP A 650 2.79 45.32 -4.15
N GLY A 651 2.64 43.99 -4.29
CA GLY A 651 1.97 43.13 -3.30
C GLY A 651 0.44 43.23 -3.28
N ARG A 652 -0.18 44.03 -4.14
CA ARG A 652 -1.63 44.20 -4.20
C ARG A 652 -2.24 43.43 -5.38
N PRO A 653 -3.29 42.62 -5.16
CA PRO A 653 -4.03 41.98 -6.25
C PRO A 653 -4.52 43.00 -7.28
N ILE A 654 -4.32 42.67 -8.55
CA ILE A 654 -4.85 43.46 -9.68
C ILE A 654 -5.94 42.70 -10.45
N CYS A 655 -6.18 41.43 -10.10
CA CYS A 655 -7.25 40.59 -10.63
C CYS A 655 -7.76 39.63 -9.55
N GLU A 656 -8.90 39.00 -9.80
CA GLU A 656 -9.37 37.86 -9.00
C GLU A 656 -8.50 36.62 -9.23
N LYS A 657 -8.58 35.65 -8.31
CA LYS A 657 -7.93 34.35 -8.47
C LYS A 657 -8.64 33.56 -9.58
N PHE A 658 -7.89 32.99 -10.51
CA PHE A 658 -8.43 32.19 -11.61
C PHE A 658 -7.83 30.77 -11.58
N LYS A 659 -8.64 29.77 -11.96
CA LYS A 659 -8.20 28.36 -12.03
C LYS A 659 -7.23 28.18 -13.19
N VAL A 660 -6.20 27.37 -12.98
CA VAL A 660 -5.19 27.02 -13.98
C VAL A 660 -4.84 25.54 -13.85
N LYS A 661 -4.34 24.90 -14.91
CA LYS A 661 -3.86 23.52 -14.84
C LYS A 661 -2.37 23.49 -14.58
N ALA A 662 -1.88 22.40 -13.97
CA ALA A 662 -0.45 22.16 -13.85
C ALA A 662 0.23 22.21 -15.24
N CYS A 663 1.47 22.69 -15.28
CA CYS A 663 2.26 22.86 -16.51
C CYS A 663 1.74 23.91 -17.52
N ASP A 664 0.62 24.59 -17.25
CA ASP A 664 0.19 25.73 -18.08
C ASP A 664 1.18 26.90 -17.99
N THR A 665 1.21 27.71 -19.04
CA THR A 665 1.75 29.07 -19.01
C THR A 665 0.62 30.09 -19.01
N VAL A 666 0.66 31.03 -18.08
CA VAL A 666 -0.30 32.14 -18.02
C VAL A 666 0.27 33.37 -18.69
N LYS A 667 -0.57 34.10 -19.42
CA LYS A 667 -0.16 35.35 -20.10
C LYS A 667 -0.81 36.53 -19.40
N TYR A 668 -0.09 37.66 -19.36
CA TYR A 668 -0.59 38.90 -18.81
C TYR A 668 0.00 40.09 -19.55
N LYS A 669 -0.82 41.13 -19.74
CA LYS A 669 -0.37 42.40 -20.30
C LYS A 669 -0.13 43.37 -19.15
N ALA A 670 1.08 43.89 -19.01
CA ALA A 670 1.46 44.73 -17.89
C ALA A 670 0.74 46.10 -17.96
N GLU A 671 -0.40 46.24 -17.27
CA GLU A 671 -1.22 47.46 -17.36
C GLU A 671 -0.87 48.54 -16.32
N LYS A 672 -0.18 48.15 -15.25
CA LYS A 672 0.18 49.04 -14.15
C LYS A 672 1.68 49.00 -13.89
N LYS A 673 2.24 50.17 -13.59
CA LYS A 673 3.61 50.26 -13.09
C LYS A 673 3.75 49.67 -11.70
N GLY A 674 4.96 49.23 -11.37
CA GLY A 674 5.31 48.69 -10.07
C GLY A 674 6.01 47.34 -10.21
N LYS A 675 6.20 46.65 -9.08
CA LYS A 675 6.75 45.30 -9.07
C LYS A 675 5.66 44.28 -9.33
N LEU A 676 5.64 43.74 -10.55
CA LEU A 676 4.71 42.73 -11.00
C LEU A 676 5.17 41.33 -10.57
N GLN A 677 4.25 40.55 -9.99
CA GLN A 677 4.46 39.15 -9.64
C GLN A 677 3.22 38.31 -9.96
N LEU A 678 3.44 37.01 -10.13
CA LEU A 678 2.42 35.99 -10.15
C LEU A 678 2.42 35.25 -8.81
N LEU A 679 1.26 35.13 -8.19
CA LEU A 679 1.01 34.24 -7.05
C LEU A 679 0.28 33.01 -7.56
N VAL A 680 0.74 31.83 -7.15
CA VAL A 680 0.07 30.56 -7.44
C VAL A 680 -0.24 29.87 -6.11
N THR A 681 -1.53 29.71 -5.82
CA THR A 681 -2.04 28.96 -4.66
C THR A 681 -2.32 27.52 -5.08
N GLY A 682 -1.70 26.55 -4.42
CA GLY A 682 -1.94 25.11 -4.62
C GLY A 682 -2.69 24.48 -3.44
N SER A 683 -3.61 23.57 -3.74
CA SER A 683 -4.36 22.80 -2.74
C SER A 683 -4.58 21.36 -3.20
N LYS A 684 -4.33 20.38 -2.33
CA LYS A 684 -4.60 18.94 -2.50
C LYS A 684 -5.00 18.36 -1.13
N ARG A 685 -5.84 17.32 -1.09
CA ARG A 685 -6.19 16.66 0.20
C ARG A 685 -4.93 16.18 0.90
N ASN A 686 -4.88 16.29 2.23
CA ASN A 686 -3.70 15.96 3.04
C ASN A 686 -2.44 16.81 2.77
N TYR A 687 -2.54 17.87 1.95
CA TYR A 687 -1.47 18.85 1.73
C TYR A 687 -1.85 20.17 2.38
N LYS A 688 -0.85 20.85 2.94
CA LYS A 688 -1.01 22.24 3.36
C LYS A 688 -1.27 23.10 2.12
N THR A 689 -2.37 23.85 2.12
CA THR A 689 -2.60 24.87 1.09
C THR A 689 -1.53 25.95 1.21
N GLU A 690 -0.81 26.21 0.13
CA GLU A 690 0.28 27.19 0.11
C GLU A 690 0.21 28.10 -1.11
N THR A 691 0.80 29.29 -1.00
CA THR A 691 0.92 30.24 -2.11
C THR A 691 2.39 30.54 -2.39
N ARG A 692 2.83 30.27 -3.61
CA ARG A 692 4.19 30.54 -4.07
C ARG A 692 4.22 31.80 -4.93
N TYR A 693 5.29 32.58 -4.80
CA TYR A 693 5.49 33.84 -5.50
C TYR A 693 6.51 33.66 -6.62
N SER A 694 6.28 34.33 -7.75
CA SER A 694 7.28 34.40 -8.81
C SER A 694 8.41 35.37 -8.47
N ASN A 695 9.47 35.37 -9.30
CA ASN A 695 10.34 36.53 -9.43
C ASN A 695 9.51 37.80 -9.71
N ALA A 696 10.01 38.94 -9.24
CA ALA A 696 9.40 40.24 -9.45
C ALA A 696 9.99 40.91 -10.69
N VAL A 697 9.12 41.45 -11.54
CA VAL A 697 9.51 42.21 -12.74
C VAL A 697 9.05 43.66 -12.57
N THR A 698 9.94 44.61 -12.83
CA THR A 698 9.63 46.04 -12.67
C THR A 698 8.96 46.58 -13.93
N VAL A 699 7.70 47.00 -13.81
CA VAL A 699 6.97 47.63 -14.91
C VAL A 699 7.17 49.14 -14.86
N GLN A 700 7.75 49.71 -15.91
CA GLN A 700 8.05 51.13 -16.06
C GLN A 700 7.39 51.70 -17.33
N HIS A 701 7.50 53.01 -17.54
CA HIS A 701 6.88 53.64 -18.72
C HIS A 701 7.53 53.21 -20.03
#